data_AF-A0A8T2UQA2-F1
#
_entry.id   AF-A0A8T2UQA2-F1
#
_cell.length_a   1.000
_cell.length_b   1.000
_cell.length_c   1.000
_cell.angle_alpha   90.00
_cell.angle_beta   90.00
_cell.angle_gamma   90.00
#
_symmetry.space_group_name_H-M   'P 1'
#
loop_
_entity.id
_entity.type
_entity.pdbx_description
1 polymer ?
#
loop_
_entity_poly.entity_id
_entity_poly.type
_entity_poly.pdbx_seq_one_letter_code
_entity_poly.pdbx_strand_id
1 'polypeptide(L)'
;MVLQTGDTLAEVTETVDYYTEGATIVAGNLFNRKRVVQVFSRGVRLLDGAYMTQELRIEGAPPQADDGSSALESISVAYASIVDPYVLLKMTDGSLQLVTGDSVNCNICVSAPKTFQNLGDPVTACSLYQDRGPSPWLRRTSMDAWLAPTFDLVDISDGSDSIQADVYCIICRRSGRLELYELPNLICVFSVNDLPHGYKFLYDCKGAPKIPLEGLKKEQVESQSQDSSKMDAGASLHVIEVCMEKWSDNFGRPFLLAVLSDGTCLFYHAYLYEGTDNNPIVEEGHDSGTGFLGTATSRLKNLRFVRLGLDQVSAKDDIATLKPVIVPFRNVGGLRGAFVTGARPIWLMNFRERLQVHPQLCDAAIIAFTPLHNVNCNHGLIYVTSQGLLKICQLPGLNYDNDWAAYKIPLKGTPHQIAYHAEVNLYAVIVSSTVQKTAAQIIESSDQGTAFITELENEDGQWMVNLEEFEVRIIESGKAGAMWETRMVLPMQMTEHALTLRIVNLKGPDQMQTLLAIGTAYVQGEDVPSRGRIILMSLGQDANDPSCWASEVFSKECKQGAVTAVASLQGHLLIAIGTKIFLHTWNGNDLEGTAFYDAPLYVMSLNIVKNFVLFGDIHKSIYFLCWKEEGAQLVLLAKDFGSLDCFATEFLIDGSTLSLLVSDSRRNIQIFSYSPKSVESWKGQKLLPRAEFHVGSHIPKFLRLPMLPTTTSTRTNRYSLLFGTLDGSIGCVAPLDELTFRRLQSLQKKLVDAVPHTAGLNPRSFRQFKACGQTHRPGPDNIVDCELLFHYEMLAYKEQLDLANQIGTTRTQILSNLNDLTISTGFL
;
A
#
# COMPACT_ATOMS: atom_id res chain seq x y z
N MET A 1 3.16 21.72 -29.04
CA MET A 1 4.52 21.16 -29.15
C MET A 1 4.42 19.71 -29.60
N VAL A 2 5.20 19.33 -30.61
CA VAL A 2 5.33 17.94 -31.07
C VAL A 2 6.80 17.56 -31.02
N LEU A 3 7.11 16.43 -30.39
CA LEU A 3 8.47 15.92 -30.23
C LEU A 3 8.65 14.65 -31.07
N GLN A 4 9.70 14.61 -31.88
CA GLN A 4 10.11 13.40 -32.58
C GLN A 4 10.97 12.54 -31.66
N THR A 5 10.59 11.27 -31.53
CA THR A 5 11.33 10.28 -30.74
C THR A 5 12.32 9.53 -31.63
N GLY A 6 13.61 9.70 -31.37
CA GLY A 6 14.70 8.89 -31.94
C GLY A 6 15.86 8.80 -30.95
N ASP A 7 17.10 8.82 -31.44
CA ASP A 7 18.30 8.90 -30.59
C ASP A 7 18.29 10.15 -29.69
N THR A 8 17.63 11.22 -30.14
CA THR A 8 17.34 12.42 -29.36
C THR A 8 15.84 12.75 -29.43
N LEU A 9 15.38 13.57 -28.48
CA LEU A 9 14.03 14.14 -28.50
C LEU A 9 14.13 15.55 -29.09
N ALA A 10 13.78 15.67 -30.36
CA ALA A 10 13.82 16.94 -31.09
C ALA A 10 12.41 17.52 -31.25
N GLU A 11 12.28 18.83 -31.09
CA GLU A 11 11.02 19.51 -31.40
C GLU A 11 10.84 19.64 -32.92
N VAL A 12 9.68 19.18 -33.40
CA VAL A 12 9.30 19.18 -34.83
C VAL A 12 7.97 19.90 -35.06
N THR A 13 7.55 20.75 -34.12
CA THR A 13 6.25 21.42 -34.10
C THR A 13 5.94 22.17 -35.40
N GLU A 14 6.94 22.77 -36.05
CA GLU A 14 6.77 23.56 -37.28
C GLU A 14 6.76 22.74 -38.56
N THR A 15 7.23 21.50 -38.53
CA THR A 15 7.44 20.65 -39.72
C THR A 15 6.37 19.57 -39.90
N VAL A 16 5.32 19.60 -39.08
CA VAL A 16 4.30 18.54 -39.04
C VAL A 16 2.89 19.14 -39.11
N ASP A 17 1.96 18.41 -39.72
CA ASP A 17 0.57 18.87 -39.92
C ASP A 17 -0.34 18.65 -38.69
N TYR A 18 0.26 18.33 -37.53
CA TYR A 18 -0.47 18.22 -36.28
C TYR A 18 -1.14 19.56 -35.95
N TYR A 19 -2.28 19.48 -35.28
CA TYR A 19 -2.93 20.66 -34.74
C TYR A 19 -2.11 21.24 -33.58
N THR A 20 -1.48 22.40 -33.81
CA THR A 20 -0.57 23.08 -32.87
C THR A 20 -1.09 24.44 -32.40
N GLU A 21 -2.12 25.00 -33.05
CA GLU A 21 -2.74 26.29 -32.71
C GLU A 21 -3.53 26.27 -31.39
N GLY A 22 -3.86 25.09 -30.87
CA GLY A 22 -4.66 24.92 -29.65
C GLY A 22 -4.40 23.61 -28.93
N ALA A 23 -5.22 23.35 -27.91
CA ALA A 23 -5.06 22.17 -27.06
C ALA A 23 -5.49 20.87 -27.78
N THR A 24 -4.61 19.87 -27.74
CA THR A 24 -4.94 18.49 -28.07
C THR A 24 -5.50 17.79 -26.83
N ILE A 25 -6.62 17.10 -26.99
CA ILE A 25 -7.29 16.36 -25.91
C ILE A 25 -6.66 14.99 -25.74
N VAL A 26 -6.51 14.27 -26.86
CA VAL A 26 -5.85 12.96 -26.89
C VAL A 26 -5.25 12.72 -28.28
N ALA A 27 -4.11 12.03 -28.31
CA ALA A 27 -3.53 11.51 -29.53
C ALA A 27 -3.24 10.02 -29.36
N GLY A 28 -3.42 9.23 -30.40
CA GLY A 28 -3.25 7.78 -30.35
C GLY A 28 -3.12 7.16 -31.73
N ASN A 29 -3.15 5.83 -31.77
CA ASN A 29 -2.97 5.06 -33.00
C ASN A 29 -4.29 4.44 -33.45
N LEU A 30 -4.51 4.38 -34.77
CA LEU A 30 -5.59 3.64 -35.41
C LEU A 30 -5.06 2.71 -36.51
N PHE A 31 -5.88 1.74 -36.93
CA PHE A 31 -5.60 0.81 -38.04
C PHE A 31 -4.30 0.02 -37.84
N ASN A 32 -4.15 -0.57 -36.65
CA ASN A 32 -2.97 -1.31 -36.21
C ASN A 32 -1.66 -0.50 -36.34
N ARG A 33 -1.69 0.75 -35.84
CA ARG A 33 -0.56 1.70 -35.85
C ARG A 33 -0.15 2.20 -37.25
N LYS A 34 -1.01 2.08 -38.26
CA LYS A 34 -0.77 2.66 -39.60
C LYS A 34 -1.07 4.16 -39.68
N ARG A 35 -1.92 4.68 -38.78
CA ARG A 35 -2.28 6.10 -38.72
C ARG A 35 -2.25 6.60 -37.29
N VAL A 36 -1.94 7.88 -37.15
CA VAL A 36 -2.09 8.63 -35.90
C VAL A 36 -3.40 9.39 -35.94
N VAL A 37 -4.18 9.32 -34.87
CA VAL A 37 -5.38 10.15 -34.70
C VAL A 37 -5.11 11.17 -33.62
N GLN A 38 -5.46 12.43 -33.90
CA GLN A 38 -5.34 13.55 -32.98
C GLN A 38 -6.72 14.18 -32.79
N VAL A 39 -7.21 14.21 -31.56
CA VAL A 39 -8.47 14.85 -31.20
C VAL A 39 -8.17 16.18 -30.53
N PHE A 40 -8.79 17.25 -31.01
CA PHE A 40 -8.72 18.59 -30.44
C PHE A 40 -10.14 19.11 -30.17
N SER A 41 -10.25 20.26 -29.52
CA SER A 41 -11.54 20.79 -29.02
C SER A 41 -12.65 20.90 -30.07
N ARG A 42 -12.30 21.06 -31.36
CA ARG A 42 -13.25 21.32 -32.45
C ARG A 42 -13.24 20.27 -33.57
N GLY A 43 -12.45 19.20 -33.45
CA GLY A 43 -12.34 18.22 -34.52
C GLY A 43 -11.38 17.07 -34.25
N VAL A 44 -11.24 16.22 -35.26
CA VAL A 44 -10.38 15.04 -35.27
C VAL A 44 -9.55 15.06 -36.54
N ARG A 45 -8.22 14.98 -36.40
CA ARG A 45 -7.27 14.80 -37.51
C ARG A 45 -6.78 13.36 -37.55
N LEU A 46 -6.68 12.83 -38.76
CA LEU A 46 -6.01 11.57 -39.06
C LEU A 46 -4.72 11.90 -39.83
N LEU A 47 -3.61 11.29 -39.42
CA LEU A 47 -2.27 11.56 -39.93
C LEU A 47 -1.55 10.27 -40.32
N ASP A 48 -0.74 10.35 -41.37
CA ASP A 48 0.26 9.36 -41.75
C ASP A 48 1.64 9.88 -41.35
N GLY A 49 2.08 9.51 -40.15
CA GLY A 49 3.30 10.05 -39.54
C GLY A 49 3.18 11.54 -39.26
N ALA A 50 3.81 12.36 -40.10
CA ALA A 50 3.84 13.83 -40.00
C ALA A 50 2.75 14.52 -40.82
N TYR A 51 2.18 13.84 -41.83
CA TYR A 51 1.31 14.44 -42.82
C TYR A 51 -0.16 14.17 -42.51
N MET A 52 -1.01 15.19 -42.59
CA MET A 52 -2.45 15.04 -42.36
C MET A 52 -3.12 14.40 -43.59
N THR A 53 -3.88 13.33 -43.38
CA THR A 53 -4.66 12.67 -44.44
C THR A 53 -6.13 13.07 -44.43
N GLN A 54 -6.71 13.35 -43.26
CA GLN A 54 -8.12 13.72 -43.13
C GLN A 54 -8.33 14.62 -41.90
N GLU A 55 -9.22 15.61 -42.01
CA GLU A 55 -9.72 16.40 -40.88
C GLU A 55 -11.25 16.33 -40.87
N LEU A 56 -11.82 15.98 -39.71
CA LEU A 56 -13.25 16.02 -39.45
C LEU A 56 -13.55 17.11 -38.43
N ARG A 57 -14.45 18.04 -38.79
CA ARG A 57 -14.95 19.04 -37.86
C ARG A 57 -16.22 18.53 -37.19
N ILE A 58 -16.34 18.78 -35.90
CA ILE A 58 -17.51 18.35 -35.12
C ILE A 58 -18.60 19.41 -35.27
N GLU A 59 -19.76 19.01 -35.81
CA GLU A 59 -20.86 19.92 -36.09
C GLU A 59 -21.52 20.45 -34.80
N GLY A 60 -21.59 21.78 -34.68
CA GLY A 60 -22.04 22.52 -33.48
C GLY A 60 -21.48 23.94 -33.34
N ALA A 61 -20.49 24.33 -34.15
CA ALA A 61 -19.96 25.69 -34.20
C ALA A 61 -20.41 26.40 -35.50
N PRO A 62 -21.01 27.61 -35.45
CA PRO A 62 -21.24 28.37 -36.66
C PRO A 62 -19.89 28.75 -37.31
N PRO A 63 -19.81 28.82 -38.65
CA PRO A 63 -18.70 29.49 -39.31
C PRO A 63 -18.74 30.97 -38.89
N GLN A 64 -17.57 31.59 -38.71
CA GLN A 64 -17.45 33.01 -38.37
C GLN A 64 -18.47 33.86 -39.14
N ALA A 65 -19.37 34.51 -38.42
CA ALA A 65 -20.21 35.58 -38.96
C ALA A 65 -20.35 36.67 -37.89
N ASP A 66 -20.16 37.90 -38.36
CA ASP A 66 -20.25 39.15 -37.63
C ASP A 66 -21.60 39.35 -36.91
N ASP A 67 -21.53 40.23 -35.91
CA ASP A 67 -22.60 40.90 -35.18
C ASP A 67 -23.48 40.11 -34.19
N GLY A 68 -23.13 40.28 -32.91
CA GLY A 68 -24.08 40.90 -31.97
C GLY A 68 -25.34 40.11 -31.62
N SER A 69 -25.23 38.85 -31.20
CA SER A 69 -26.27 38.23 -30.37
C SER A 69 -25.68 37.19 -29.40
N SER A 70 -26.34 37.04 -28.25
CA SER A 70 -25.89 36.37 -27.01
C SER A 70 -25.18 35.03 -27.22
N ALA A 71 -24.00 34.89 -26.61
CA ALA A 71 -23.15 33.70 -26.61
C ALA A 71 -23.90 32.43 -26.10
N LEU A 72 -24.40 31.61 -27.02
CA LEU A 72 -24.54 30.18 -26.76
C LEU A 72 -23.12 29.62 -26.60
N GLU A 73 -22.82 28.96 -25.46
CA GLU A 73 -21.56 28.25 -25.29
C GLU A 73 -21.36 27.27 -26.47
N SER A 74 -20.29 27.48 -27.23
CA SER A 74 -19.97 26.62 -28.37
C SER A 74 -19.65 25.21 -27.87
N ILE A 75 -20.43 24.22 -28.29
CA ILE A 75 -20.23 22.81 -27.91
C ILE A 75 -18.87 22.34 -28.44
N SER A 76 -17.96 21.98 -27.54
CA SER A 76 -16.63 21.44 -27.84
C SER A 76 -16.43 20.05 -27.25
N VAL A 77 -15.42 19.32 -27.73
CA VAL A 77 -15.00 18.05 -27.13
C VAL A 77 -14.38 18.31 -25.77
N ALA A 78 -14.81 17.57 -24.76
CA ALA A 78 -14.29 17.63 -23.39
C ALA A 78 -13.38 16.43 -23.06
N TYR A 79 -13.63 15.27 -23.66
CA TYR A 79 -12.87 14.04 -23.44
C TYR A 79 -12.97 13.13 -24.66
N ALA A 80 -11.96 12.29 -24.89
CA ALA A 80 -12.01 11.27 -25.92
C ALA A 80 -11.26 9.99 -25.51
N SER A 81 -11.77 8.84 -25.96
CA SER A 81 -11.19 7.51 -25.76
C SER A 81 -10.95 6.85 -27.11
N ILE A 82 -9.78 6.25 -27.29
CA ILE A 82 -9.36 5.63 -28.57
C ILE A 82 -9.20 4.12 -28.37
N VAL A 83 -9.91 3.33 -29.15
CA VAL A 83 -9.74 1.87 -29.27
C VAL A 83 -9.96 1.49 -30.72
N ASP A 84 -8.90 1.04 -31.39
CA ASP A 84 -8.94 0.68 -32.82
C ASP A 84 -10.11 -0.25 -33.19
N PRO A 85 -10.96 0.08 -34.19
CA PRO A 85 -10.93 1.25 -35.11
C PRO A 85 -11.82 2.43 -34.71
N TYR A 86 -12.22 2.55 -33.45
CA TYR A 86 -13.18 3.51 -32.94
C TYR A 86 -12.54 4.63 -32.09
N VAL A 87 -13.11 5.84 -32.18
CA VAL A 87 -12.82 6.95 -31.25
C VAL A 87 -14.13 7.46 -30.68
N LEU A 88 -14.27 7.40 -29.36
CA LEU A 88 -15.43 7.93 -28.65
C LEU A 88 -15.13 9.36 -28.19
N LEU A 89 -16.03 10.28 -28.51
CA LEU A 89 -15.94 11.70 -28.16
C LEU A 89 -17.04 12.04 -27.16
N LYS A 90 -16.67 12.66 -26.04
CA LYS A 90 -17.61 13.26 -25.10
C LYS A 90 -17.57 14.78 -25.24
N MET A 91 -18.73 15.35 -25.51
CA MET A 91 -18.91 16.79 -25.65
C MET A 91 -19.10 17.47 -24.29
N THR A 92 -18.94 18.79 -24.27
CA THR A 92 -19.10 19.64 -23.07
C THR A 92 -20.52 19.66 -22.51
N ASP A 93 -21.53 19.49 -23.37
CA ASP A 93 -22.95 19.35 -22.99
C ASP A 93 -23.31 17.95 -22.43
N GLY A 94 -22.35 17.02 -22.44
CA GLY A 94 -22.55 15.64 -21.99
C GLY A 94 -23.12 14.69 -23.05
N SER A 95 -23.24 15.12 -24.31
CA SER A 95 -23.55 14.25 -25.44
C SER A 95 -22.32 13.45 -25.91
N LEU A 96 -22.54 12.36 -26.64
CA LEU A 96 -21.47 11.52 -27.20
C LEU A 96 -21.53 11.46 -28.73
N GLN A 97 -20.37 11.44 -29.37
CA GLN A 97 -20.20 11.14 -30.79
C GLN A 97 -19.22 9.98 -30.95
N LEU A 98 -19.43 9.14 -31.96
CA LEU A 98 -18.57 8.01 -32.27
C LEU A 98 -17.93 8.23 -33.63
N VAL A 99 -16.61 8.26 -33.67
CA VAL A 99 -15.85 8.21 -34.91
C VAL A 99 -15.53 6.75 -35.22
N THR A 100 -15.95 6.28 -36.38
CA THR A 100 -15.72 4.91 -36.85
C THR A 100 -14.67 4.94 -37.96
N GLY A 101 -13.62 4.14 -37.79
CA GLY A 101 -12.59 3.95 -38.79
C GLY A 101 -12.91 2.82 -39.76
N ASP A 102 -12.71 3.07 -41.05
CA ASP A 102 -12.69 2.06 -42.10
C ASP A 102 -11.25 1.51 -42.23
N SER A 103 -11.04 0.27 -41.76
CA SER A 103 -9.73 -0.38 -41.77
C SER A 103 -9.20 -0.70 -43.17
N VAL A 104 -10.07 -0.76 -44.18
CA VAL A 104 -9.68 -1.03 -45.57
C VAL A 104 -9.11 0.24 -46.19
N ASN A 105 -9.84 1.35 -46.09
CA ASN A 105 -9.44 2.62 -46.69
C ASN A 105 -8.58 3.50 -45.77
N CYS A 106 -8.39 3.11 -44.51
CA CYS A 106 -7.71 3.90 -43.48
C CYS A 106 -8.26 5.33 -43.35
N ASN A 107 -9.59 5.46 -43.42
CA ASN A 107 -10.32 6.73 -43.29
C ASN A 107 -11.24 6.68 -42.07
N ILE A 108 -11.65 7.84 -41.57
CA ILE A 108 -12.56 7.98 -40.43
C ILE A 108 -13.86 8.66 -40.85
N CYS A 109 -14.97 8.33 -40.19
CA CYS A 109 -16.24 9.05 -40.31
C CYS A 109 -16.90 9.25 -38.94
N VAL A 110 -17.60 10.37 -38.76
CA VAL A 110 -18.31 10.68 -37.51
C VAL A 110 -19.75 10.19 -37.62
N SER A 111 -20.20 9.48 -36.60
CA SER A 111 -21.58 9.11 -36.35
C SER A 111 -22.02 9.74 -35.04
N ALA A 112 -23.20 10.37 -35.03
CA ALA A 112 -23.82 10.93 -33.84
C ALA A 112 -25.11 10.13 -33.53
N PRO A 113 -25.02 9.03 -32.77
CA PRO A 113 -26.17 8.18 -32.51
C PRO A 113 -27.17 8.88 -31.60
N LYS A 114 -28.45 8.90 -31.98
CA LYS A 114 -29.54 9.48 -31.17
C LYS A 114 -29.64 8.86 -29.76
N THR A 115 -29.16 7.62 -29.60
CA THR A 115 -29.09 6.88 -28.33
C THR A 115 -28.36 7.64 -27.21
N PHE A 116 -27.47 8.57 -27.55
CA PHE A 116 -26.68 9.33 -26.58
C PHE A 116 -27.17 10.77 -26.32
N GLN A 117 -28.26 11.20 -26.96
CA GLN A 117 -28.82 12.56 -26.84
C GLN A 117 -29.88 12.66 -25.72
N ASN A 118 -29.55 12.20 -24.50
CA ASN A 118 -30.48 12.31 -23.37
C ASN A 118 -30.22 13.58 -22.56
N LEU A 119 -30.94 14.67 -22.90
CA LEU A 119 -30.80 15.99 -22.28
C LEU A 119 -31.09 16.02 -20.77
N GLY A 120 -31.87 15.06 -20.24
CA GLY A 120 -32.22 15.00 -18.82
C GLY A 120 -31.20 14.28 -17.93
N ASP A 121 -30.30 13.49 -18.52
CA ASP A 121 -29.31 12.67 -17.79
C ASP A 121 -27.97 12.61 -18.55
N PRO A 122 -27.15 13.67 -18.46
CA PRO A 122 -25.95 13.82 -19.27
C PRO A 122 -24.86 12.81 -18.87
N VAL A 123 -23.99 12.50 -19.83
CA VAL A 123 -22.86 11.59 -19.60
C VAL A 123 -21.76 12.29 -18.82
N THR A 124 -21.42 11.76 -17.64
CA THR A 124 -20.37 12.32 -16.79
C THR A 124 -19.00 11.72 -17.10
N ALA A 125 -18.93 10.42 -17.36
CA ALA A 125 -17.71 9.70 -17.73
C ALA A 125 -18.00 8.62 -18.78
N CYS A 126 -17.04 8.33 -19.64
CA CYS A 126 -17.14 7.26 -20.63
C CYS A 126 -15.76 6.74 -21.02
N SER A 127 -15.68 5.48 -21.48
CA SER A 127 -14.46 4.90 -22.03
C SER A 127 -14.80 3.83 -23.06
N LEU A 128 -13.86 3.53 -23.97
CA LEU A 128 -13.93 2.34 -24.82
C LEU A 128 -13.18 1.18 -24.17
N TYR A 129 -13.70 -0.02 -24.34
CA TYR A 129 -13.09 -1.27 -23.87
C TYR A 129 -12.99 -2.26 -25.02
N GLN A 130 -11.83 -2.93 -25.14
CA GLN A 130 -11.59 -3.97 -26.13
C GLN A 130 -11.39 -5.33 -25.45
N ASP A 131 -12.28 -6.27 -25.71
CA ASP A 131 -12.18 -7.63 -25.21
C ASP A 131 -11.32 -8.48 -26.16
N ARG A 132 -9.99 -8.40 -26.00
CA ARG A 132 -9.00 -9.12 -26.82
C ARG A 132 -8.77 -10.55 -26.32
N GLY A 133 -8.65 -11.52 -27.20
CA GLY A 133 -8.22 -12.87 -26.85
C GLY A 133 -8.72 -13.91 -27.84
N PRO A 134 -8.27 -15.17 -27.74
CA PRO A 134 -8.74 -16.24 -28.61
C PRO A 134 -10.24 -16.52 -28.46
N SER A 135 -10.81 -16.21 -27.28
CA SER A 135 -12.25 -16.11 -27.06
C SER A 135 -12.55 -14.86 -26.22
N PRO A 136 -13.31 -13.87 -26.75
CA PRO A 136 -13.74 -12.71 -25.95
C PRO A 136 -14.45 -13.17 -24.68
N TRP A 137 -13.97 -12.71 -23.52
CA TRP A 137 -14.41 -13.20 -22.22
C TRP A 137 -15.87 -12.82 -21.94
N LEU A 138 -16.31 -11.62 -22.33
CA LEU A 138 -17.68 -11.17 -22.13
C LEU A 138 -18.69 -12.04 -22.90
N ARG A 139 -18.35 -12.58 -24.07
CA ARG A 139 -19.24 -13.51 -24.80
C ARG A 139 -19.59 -14.75 -23.97
N ARG A 140 -18.66 -15.24 -23.14
CA ARG A 140 -18.89 -16.39 -22.24
C ARG A 140 -19.93 -16.11 -21.16
N THR A 141 -20.24 -14.83 -20.91
CA THR A 141 -21.26 -14.41 -19.94
C THR A 141 -22.67 -14.31 -20.54
N SER A 142 -22.83 -14.64 -21.82
CA SER A 142 -24.13 -14.68 -22.51
C SER A 142 -24.83 -16.03 -22.37
N MET A 143 -26.17 -16.04 -22.49
CA MET A 143 -26.95 -17.28 -22.47
C MET A 143 -26.66 -18.17 -23.69
N ASP A 144 -26.32 -17.57 -24.83
CA ASP A 144 -26.05 -18.28 -26.09
C ASP A 144 -24.64 -18.92 -26.14
N ALA A 145 -23.80 -18.67 -25.13
CA ALA A 145 -22.44 -19.22 -25.06
C ALA A 145 -22.41 -20.76 -25.02
N TRP A 146 -23.49 -21.41 -24.57
CA TRP A 146 -23.66 -22.87 -24.58
C TRP A 146 -24.23 -23.41 -25.90
N LEU A 147 -24.80 -22.55 -26.75
CA LEU A 147 -25.37 -22.92 -28.05
C LEU A 147 -24.39 -22.70 -29.22
N ALA A 148 -23.29 -21.98 -28.98
CA ALA A 148 -22.16 -21.96 -29.90
C ALA A 148 -21.43 -23.32 -29.80
N PRO A 149 -21.22 -24.04 -30.93
CA PRO A 149 -20.49 -25.30 -30.88
C PRO A 149 -19.08 -25.00 -30.33
N THR A 150 -18.65 -25.81 -29.36
CA THR A 150 -17.24 -25.97 -29.00
C THR A 150 -16.45 -26.13 -30.29
N PHE A 151 -15.72 -25.11 -30.71
CA PHE A 151 -14.84 -25.22 -31.86
C PHE A 151 -13.62 -26.05 -31.47
N ASP A 152 -13.42 -27.07 -32.29
CA ASP A 152 -12.27 -27.96 -32.30
C ASP A 152 -10.95 -27.20 -32.25
N LEU A 153 -9.95 -27.84 -31.63
CA LEU A 153 -8.53 -27.55 -31.83
C LEU A 153 -8.22 -27.66 -33.33
N VAL A 154 -8.33 -26.55 -34.08
CA VAL A 154 -7.87 -26.48 -35.46
C VAL A 154 -6.38 -26.15 -35.45
N ASP A 155 -5.64 -26.96 -36.19
CA ASP A 155 -4.19 -26.95 -36.34
C ASP A 155 -3.59 -25.56 -36.59
N ILE A 156 -2.42 -25.36 -35.98
CA ILE A 156 -1.51 -24.25 -36.19
C ILE A 156 -0.93 -24.37 -37.61
N SER A 157 -1.62 -23.83 -38.62
CA SER A 157 -1.03 -23.51 -39.92
C SER A 157 -1.90 -22.54 -40.70
N ASP A 158 -1.71 -21.23 -40.47
CA ASP A 158 -1.52 -20.21 -41.51
C ASP A 158 -1.49 -18.80 -40.90
N GLY A 159 -0.45 -18.03 -41.27
CA GLY A 159 -0.06 -16.75 -40.66
C GLY A 159 -0.95 -15.54 -40.99
N SER A 160 -2.19 -15.55 -40.53
CA SER A 160 -3.03 -14.34 -40.43
C SER A 160 -4.02 -14.44 -39.25
N ASP A 161 -3.50 -14.37 -38.03
CA ASP A 161 -4.30 -14.27 -36.80
C ASP A 161 -5.02 -12.90 -36.74
N SER A 162 -6.18 -12.78 -37.37
CA SER A 162 -7.11 -11.71 -37.03
C SER A 162 -7.73 -12.04 -35.67
N ILE A 163 -7.11 -11.57 -34.59
CA ILE A 163 -7.64 -11.67 -33.23
C ILE A 163 -9.04 -11.03 -33.23
N GLN A 164 -10.09 -11.85 -33.11
CA GLN A 164 -11.46 -11.40 -33.01
C GLN A 164 -11.62 -10.64 -31.68
N ALA A 165 -11.76 -9.32 -31.74
CA ALA A 165 -11.90 -8.47 -30.57
C ALA A 165 -13.22 -7.73 -30.60
N ASP A 166 -14.05 -7.94 -29.58
CA ASP A 166 -15.27 -7.16 -29.40
C ASP A 166 -14.94 -5.82 -28.76
N VAL A 167 -15.62 -4.76 -29.20
CA VAL A 167 -15.46 -3.41 -28.65
C VAL A 167 -16.76 -2.98 -27.98
N TYR A 168 -16.63 -2.48 -26.75
CA TYR A 168 -17.74 -1.98 -25.96
C TYR A 168 -17.51 -0.51 -25.59
N CYS A 169 -18.59 0.26 -25.61
CA CYS A 169 -18.64 1.62 -25.10
C CYS A 169 -19.24 1.59 -23.69
N ILE A 170 -18.50 2.14 -22.73
CA ILE A 170 -18.89 2.19 -21.31
C ILE A 170 -19.28 3.61 -20.98
N ILE A 171 -20.48 3.78 -20.43
CA ILE A 171 -21.08 5.09 -20.19
C ILE A 171 -21.57 5.17 -18.75
N CYS A 172 -21.15 6.22 -18.05
CA CYS A 172 -21.66 6.60 -16.74
C CYS A 172 -22.45 7.91 -16.87
N ARG A 173 -23.69 7.91 -16.37
CA ARG A 173 -24.58 9.07 -16.40
C ARG A 173 -24.62 9.80 -15.07
N ARG A 174 -25.11 11.06 -15.09
CA ARG A 174 -25.27 11.89 -13.88
C ARG A 174 -26.18 11.23 -12.84
N SER A 175 -27.18 10.48 -13.28
CA SER A 175 -28.06 9.66 -12.44
C SER A 175 -27.35 8.56 -11.65
N GLY A 176 -26.09 8.25 -11.98
CA GLY A 176 -25.34 7.13 -11.39
C GLY A 176 -25.51 5.81 -12.15
N ARG A 177 -26.20 5.82 -13.29
CA ARG A 177 -26.36 4.63 -14.14
C ARG A 177 -25.09 4.34 -14.95
N LEU A 178 -24.65 3.09 -14.92
CA LEU A 178 -23.61 2.52 -15.78
C LEU A 178 -24.27 1.71 -16.89
N GLU A 179 -23.83 1.90 -18.14
CA GLU A 179 -24.34 1.20 -19.31
C GLU A 179 -23.18 0.73 -20.20
N LEU A 180 -23.22 -0.51 -20.67
CA LEU A 180 -22.30 -1.06 -21.68
C LEU A 180 -23.04 -1.20 -23.01
N TYR A 181 -22.47 -0.66 -24.08
CA TYR A 181 -23.01 -0.74 -25.44
C TYR A 181 -22.04 -1.47 -26.36
N GLU A 182 -22.53 -2.47 -27.08
CA GLU A 182 -21.77 -3.22 -28.09
C GLU A 182 -21.57 -2.38 -29.36
N LEU A 183 -20.34 -2.28 -29.88
CA LEU A 183 -20.02 -1.57 -31.12
C LEU A 183 -19.89 -2.53 -32.32
N PRO A 184 -20.27 -2.11 -33.55
CA PRO A 184 -20.73 -0.77 -33.93
C PRO A 184 -22.24 -0.54 -33.73
N ASN A 185 -23.01 -1.59 -33.40
CA ASN A 185 -24.48 -1.54 -33.43
C ASN A 185 -25.11 -0.68 -32.32
N LEU A 186 -24.34 -0.30 -31.30
CA LEU A 186 -24.77 0.54 -30.17
C LEU A 186 -25.97 -0.06 -29.43
N ILE A 187 -25.95 -1.37 -29.26
CA ILE A 187 -26.95 -2.10 -28.49
C ILE A 187 -26.48 -2.12 -27.04
N CYS A 188 -27.30 -1.60 -26.11
CA CYS A 188 -26.99 -1.74 -24.69
C CYS A 188 -27.06 -3.23 -24.32
N VAL A 189 -25.99 -3.79 -23.74
CA VAL A 189 -25.90 -5.22 -23.41
C VAL A 189 -25.88 -5.51 -21.92
N PHE A 190 -25.57 -4.50 -21.09
CA PHE A 190 -25.52 -4.58 -19.63
C PHE A 190 -25.78 -3.20 -19.02
N SER A 191 -26.51 -3.13 -17.90
CA SER A 191 -26.77 -1.88 -17.21
C SER A 191 -26.87 -2.06 -15.69
N VAL A 192 -26.27 -1.14 -14.94
CA VAL A 192 -26.29 -1.09 -13.48
C VAL A 192 -26.80 0.27 -13.05
N ASN A 193 -27.70 0.29 -12.08
CA ASN A 193 -28.13 1.54 -11.44
C ASN A 193 -27.23 1.84 -10.24
N ASP A 194 -27.13 3.12 -9.87
CA ASP A 194 -26.52 3.55 -8.61
C ASP A 194 -25.04 3.13 -8.43
N LEU A 195 -24.23 3.09 -9.50
CA LEU A 195 -22.80 2.80 -9.41
C LEU A 195 -22.06 3.66 -8.35
N PRO A 196 -22.35 4.98 -8.20
CA PRO A 196 -21.73 5.79 -7.15
C PRO A 196 -21.99 5.30 -5.71
N HIS A 197 -23.01 4.44 -5.49
CA HIS A 197 -23.26 3.88 -4.17
C HIS A 197 -22.24 2.80 -3.76
N GLY A 198 -21.42 2.31 -4.69
CA GLY A 198 -20.29 1.43 -4.39
C GLY A 198 -20.71 0.08 -3.81
N TYR A 199 -21.82 -0.51 -4.26
CA TYR A 199 -22.27 -1.83 -3.81
C TYR A 199 -21.19 -2.89 -4.00
N LYS A 200 -21.16 -3.88 -3.08
CA LYS A 200 -20.19 -4.98 -3.11
C LYS A 200 -20.27 -5.81 -4.38
N PHE A 201 -21.47 -5.99 -4.93
CA PHE A 201 -21.70 -6.74 -6.16
C PHE A 201 -22.46 -5.88 -7.16
N LEU A 202 -22.07 -5.93 -8.43
CA LEU A 202 -22.83 -5.34 -9.52
C LEU A 202 -23.38 -6.46 -10.41
N TYR A 203 -24.64 -6.31 -10.79
CA TYR A 203 -25.36 -7.25 -11.63
C TYR A 203 -26.30 -6.50 -12.58
N ASP A 204 -26.66 -7.15 -13.69
CA ASP A 204 -27.48 -6.50 -14.69
C ASP A 204 -28.88 -6.21 -14.17
N CYS A 205 -29.31 -4.96 -14.32
CA CYS A 205 -30.64 -4.49 -13.98
C CYS A 205 -31.58 -4.48 -15.20
N LYS A 206 -31.10 -4.85 -16.41
CA LYS A 206 -31.96 -5.06 -17.58
C LYS A 206 -32.93 -6.22 -17.36
N GLY A 207 -34.15 -5.89 -16.93
CA GLY A 207 -35.23 -6.85 -16.71
C GLY A 207 -35.81 -6.83 -15.29
N ALA A 208 -35.25 -6.05 -14.35
CA ALA A 208 -35.90 -5.84 -13.07
C ALA A 208 -37.13 -4.93 -13.26
N PRO A 209 -38.33 -5.30 -12.76
CA PRO A 209 -39.48 -4.41 -12.82
C PRO A 209 -39.14 -3.12 -12.09
N LYS A 210 -39.44 -1.98 -12.73
CA LYS A 210 -39.47 -0.69 -12.04
C LYS A 210 -40.53 -0.82 -10.96
N ILE A 211 -40.14 -1.05 -9.70
CA ILE A 211 -41.07 -0.85 -8.59
C ILE A 211 -41.37 0.65 -8.59
N PRO A 212 -42.61 1.08 -8.88
CA PRO A 212 -42.96 2.48 -8.77
C PRO A 212 -42.82 2.86 -7.30
N LEU A 213 -42.07 3.92 -7.02
CA LEU A 213 -41.98 4.53 -5.70
C LEU A 213 -43.28 5.32 -5.37
N GLU A 214 -44.44 4.72 -5.64
CA GLU A 214 -45.77 5.22 -5.29
C GLU A 214 -46.51 4.11 -4.56
N GLY A 215 -46.33 4.06 -3.24
CA GLY A 215 -46.98 3.01 -2.44
C GLY A 215 -46.55 2.89 -0.98
N LEU A 216 -45.99 3.94 -0.37
CA LEU A 216 -45.97 4.05 1.09
C LEU A 216 -47.05 5.06 1.48
N LYS A 217 -48.08 4.54 2.14
CA LYS A 217 -49.30 5.21 2.56
C LYS A 217 -49.04 6.61 3.13
N LYS A 218 -49.64 7.61 2.49
CA LYS A 218 -49.99 8.88 3.15
C LYS A 218 -51.03 8.55 4.22
N GLU A 219 -50.62 8.46 5.48
CA GLU A 219 -51.51 8.76 6.60
C GLU A 219 -50.70 9.08 7.86
N GLN A 220 -50.92 10.31 8.34
CA GLN A 220 -50.64 10.86 9.67
C GLN A 220 -49.18 11.06 10.12
N VAL A 221 -48.58 12.18 9.72
CA VAL A 221 -47.90 13.12 10.64
C VAL A 221 -48.02 14.54 10.08
N GLU A 222 -49.16 15.20 10.31
CA GLU A 222 -49.19 16.66 10.33
C GLU A 222 -48.87 17.10 11.76
N SER A 223 -47.62 17.47 12.00
CA SER A 223 -47.24 18.52 12.96
C SER A 223 -45.71 18.64 13.02
N GLN A 224 -45.26 19.89 13.00
CA GLN A 224 -43.88 20.35 13.17
C GLN A 224 -43.00 20.36 11.91
N SER A 225 -43.43 21.18 10.95
CA SER A 225 -42.54 21.95 10.11
C SER A 225 -41.84 23.04 10.96
N GLN A 226 -40.60 22.78 11.38
CA GLN A 226 -39.54 23.78 11.60
C GLN A 226 -38.24 23.04 11.96
N ASP A 227 -37.12 23.50 11.39
CA ASP A 227 -35.75 22.94 11.46
C ASP A 227 -35.42 21.69 10.62
N SER A 228 -35.41 21.87 9.29
CA SER A 228 -34.63 21.01 8.37
C SER A 228 -33.80 21.81 7.38
N SER A 229 -33.20 22.93 7.83
CA SER A 229 -32.30 23.77 7.02
C SER A 229 -30.82 23.64 7.40
N LYS A 230 -30.41 22.47 7.90
CA LYS A 230 -29.00 22.04 8.03
C LYS A 230 -28.87 20.52 7.82
N MET A 231 -29.38 20.01 6.71
CA MET A 231 -28.84 18.77 6.13
C MET A 231 -27.99 19.19 4.94
N ASP A 232 -26.74 18.75 4.91
CA ASP A 232 -25.76 19.07 3.87
C ASP A 232 -26.43 19.11 2.49
N ALA A 233 -26.36 20.26 1.83
CA ALA A 233 -26.54 20.39 0.39
C ALA A 233 -25.39 19.63 -0.30
N GLY A 234 -25.43 18.30 -0.21
CA GLY A 234 -24.42 17.40 -0.72
C GLY A 234 -24.49 17.39 -2.23
N ALA A 235 -23.44 17.86 -2.89
CA ALA A 235 -23.24 17.70 -4.33
C ALA A 235 -23.56 16.26 -4.73
N SER A 236 -24.43 16.08 -5.74
CA SER A 236 -24.83 14.76 -6.24
C SER A 236 -23.58 13.93 -6.59
N LEU A 237 -23.33 12.85 -5.85
CA LEU A 237 -22.20 11.95 -6.07
C LEU A 237 -22.32 11.33 -7.47
N HIS A 238 -21.31 11.52 -8.31
CA HIS A 238 -21.31 11.00 -9.68
C HIS A 238 -19.92 10.57 -10.09
N VAL A 239 -19.83 9.73 -11.13
CA VAL A 239 -18.56 9.23 -11.67
C VAL A 239 -17.92 10.30 -12.55
N ILE A 240 -16.66 10.63 -12.28
CA ILE A 240 -15.88 11.62 -13.05
C ILE A 240 -14.93 10.96 -14.06
N GLU A 241 -14.49 9.73 -13.78
CA GLU A 241 -13.58 8.95 -14.62
C GLU A 241 -13.98 7.47 -14.55
N VAL A 242 -13.95 6.77 -15.68
CA VAL A 242 -14.23 5.33 -15.76
C VAL A 242 -13.26 4.69 -16.75
N CYS A 243 -12.78 3.50 -16.43
CA CYS A 243 -11.92 2.70 -17.29
C CYS A 243 -12.26 1.22 -17.07
N MET A 244 -12.39 0.46 -18.14
CA MET A 244 -12.43 -1.00 -18.05
C MET A 244 -11.33 -1.56 -18.92
N GLU A 245 -10.52 -2.45 -18.37
CA GLU A 245 -9.37 -3.00 -19.06
C GLU A 245 -9.18 -4.48 -18.69
N LYS A 246 -8.62 -5.23 -19.64
CA LYS A 246 -8.15 -6.60 -19.44
C LYS A 246 -6.69 -6.66 -19.88
N TRP A 247 -5.80 -7.05 -18.96
CA TRP A 247 -4.35 -7.07 -19.20
C TRP A 247 -3.78 -8.43 -19.61
N SER A 248 -4.55 -9.50 -19.49
CA SER A 248 -4.14 -10.86 -19.88
C SER A 248 -5.02 -11.36 -21.03
N ASP A 249 -4.39 -11.72 -22.16
CA ASP A 249 -5.14 -12.03 -23.39
C ASP A 249 -5.78 -13.44 -23.37
N ASN A 250 -5.17 -14.41 -22.67
CA ASN A 250 -5.64 -15.81 -22.70
C ASN A 250 -6.66 -16.14 -21.59
N PHE A 251 -6.43 -15.65 -20.37
CA PHE A 251 -7.24 -16.00 -19.18
C PHE A 251 -7.58 -14.78 -18.31
N GLY A 252 -7.40 -13.58 -18.85
CA GLY A 252 -7.70 -12.35 -18.14
C GLY A 252 -9.19 -12.17 -17.92
N ARG A 253 -9.53 -11.60 -16.77
CA ARG A 253 -10.86 -11.08 -16.49
C ARG A 253 -10.82 -9.56 -16.52
N PRO A 254 -11.88 -8.90 -17.00
CA PRO A 254 -11.88 -7.45 -17.04
C PRO A 254 -12.02 -6.85 -15.63
N PHE A 255 -11.30 -5.75 -15.42
CA PHE A 255 -11.45 -4.88 -14.28
C PHE A 255 -12.24 -3.64 -14.70
N LEU A 256 -13.15 -3.18 -13.83
CA LEU A 256 -13.86 -1.91 -13.97
C LEU A 256 -13.36 -0.97 -12.86
N LEU A 257 -12.83 0.17 -13.28
CA LEU A 257 -12.24 1.20 -12.44
C LEU A 257 -13.09 2.46 -12.58
N ALA A 258 -13.47 3.08 -11.48
CA ALA A 258 -14.20 4.35 -11.51
C ALA A 258 -13.72 5.29 -10.41
N VAL A 259 -13.67 6.59 -10.71
CA VAL A 259 -13.40 7.63 -9.72
C VAL A 259 -14.65 8.49 -9.55
N LEU A 260 -15.06 8.73 -8.31
CA LEU A 260 -16.20 9.56 -7.98
C LEU A 260 -15.81 11.03 -7.77
N SER A 261 -16.80 11.92 -7.81
CA SER A 261 -16.62 13.36 -7.63
C SER A 261 -16.09 13.78 -6.26
N ASP A 262 -16.06 12.88 -5.27
CA ASP A 262 -15.48 13.11 -3.94
C ASP A 262 -14.12 12.44 -3.73
N GLY A 263 -13.60 11.76 -4.76
CA GLY A 263 -12.31 11.05 -4.75
C GLY A 263 -12.32 9.61 -4.33
N THR A 264 -13.49 9.09 -3.95
CA THR A 264 -13.64 7.66 -3.77
C THR A 264 -13.35 6.94 -5.08
N CYS A 265 -12.43 5.99 -5.03
CA CYS A 265 -12.14 5.11 -6.16
C CYS A 265 -12.84 3.77 -5.96
N LEU A 266 -13.52 3.31 -7.01
CA LEU A 266 -14.25 2.05 -7.02
C LEU A 266 -13.54 1.08 -7.97
N PHE A 267 -13.17 -0.07 -7.43
CA PHE A 267 -12.47 -1.13 -8.15
C PHE A 267 -13.33 -2.37 -8.18
N TYR A 268 -13.55 -2.90 -9.37
CA TYR A 268 -14.43 -4.03 -9.61
C TYR A 268 -13.73 -5.08 -10.46
N HIS A 269 -13.83 -6.34 -10.08
CA HIS A 269 -13.31 -7.47 -10.85
C HIS A 269 -14.48 -8.29 -11.37
N ALA A 270 -14.49 -8.54 -12.68
CA ALA A 270 -15.55 -9.32 -13.30
C ALA A 270 -15.44 -10.81 -12.96
N TYR A 271 -16.59 -11.46 -12.76
CA TYR A 271 -16.69 -12.91 -12.63
C TYR A 271 -17.94 -13.44 -13.34
N LEU A 272 -17.89 -14.71 -13.71
CA LEU A 272 -19.00 -15.42 -14.31
C LEU A 272 -19.90 -15.98 -13.20
N TYR A 273 -21.19 -15.73 -13.28
CA TYR A 273 -22.19 -16.25 -12.35
C TYR A 273 -23.18 -17.15 -13.09
N GLU A 274 -23.20 -18.45 -12.75
CA GLU A 274 -24.04 -19.47 -13.38
C GLU A 274 -25.24 -19.89 -12.50
N GLY A 275 -25.57 -19.11 -11.46
CA GLY A 275 -26.70 -19.43 -10.57
C GLY A 275 -28.05 -19.11 -11.20
N THR A 276 -29.08 -19.92 -10.91
CA THR A 276 -30.47 -19.56 -11.18
C THR A 276 -30.87 -18.43 -10.22
N ASP A 277 -31.16 -17.24 -10.76
CA ASP A 277 -31.68 -16.13 -9.95
C ASP A 277 -33.03 -16.55 -9.34
N ASN A 278 -33.05 -17.02 -8.08
CA ASN A 278 -34.25 -17.34 -7.30
C ASN A 278 -35.01 -16.06 -6.84
N ASN A 279 -35.18 -15.09 -7.73
CA ASN A 279 -36.18 -14.05 -7.52
C ASN A 279 -37.51 -14.59 -8.03
N PRO A 280 -38.63 -14.42 -7.29
CA PRO A 280 -39.91 -14.99 -7.68
C PRO A 280 -40.34 -14.37 -9.00
N ILE A 281 -40.28 -15.17 -10.07
CA ILE A 281 -41.00 -14.92 -11.31
C ILE A 281 -42.47 -15.04 -10.90
N VAL A 282 -43.15 -13.91 -10.74
CA VAL A 282 -44.61 -13.91 -10.74
C VAL A 282 -45.01 -14.30 -12.16
N GLU A 283 -45.55 -15.51 -12.31
CA GLU A 283 -46.08 -16.00 -13.58
C GLU A 283 -47.17 -15.02 -14.07
N GLU A 284 -46.88 -14.29 -15.16
CA GLU A 284 -47.92 -13.60 -15.89
C GLU A 284 -48.75 -14.64 -16.65
N GLY A 285 -50.04 -14.67 -16.32
CA GLY A 285 -51.02 -15.54 -16.95
C GLY A 285 -51.07 -15.32 -18.46
N HIS A 286 -51.24 -16.44 -19.16
CA HIS A 286 -51.61 -16.49 -20.56
C HIS A 286 -52.73 -15.50 -20.87
N ASP A 287 -52.43 -14.51 -21.73
CA ASP A 287 -53.46 -13.99 -22.62
C ASP A 287 -52.89 -13.74 -24.02
N SER A 288 -53.62 -14.26 -24.99
CA SER A 288 -53.25 -14.37 -26.39
C SER A 288 -53.45 -13.06 -27.15
N GLY A 289 -52.42 -12.60 -27.85
CA GLY A 289 -52.57 -11.82 -29.08
C GLY A 289 -52.13 -10.35 -29.03
N THR A 290 -51.29 -10.00 -30.01
CA THR A 290 -50.93 -8.66 -30.53
C THR A 290 -49.66 -7.99 -29.98
N GLY A 291 -48.67 -7.82 -30.89
CA GLY A 291 -47.68 -6.74 -30.84
C GLY A 291 -46.31 -7.04 -30.22
N PHE A 292 -45.43 -7.71 -30.97
CA PHE A 292 -43.99 -7.78 -30.68
C PHE A 292 -43.35 -6.37 -30.77
N LEU A 293 -43.15 -5.70 -29.64
CA LEU A 293 -42.15 -4.63 -29.48
C LEU A 293 -41.12 -5.11 -28.45
N GLY A 294 -39.90 -5.36 -28.92
CA GLY A 294 -38.86 -6.10 -28.21
C GLY A 294 -38.40 -5.46 -26.90
N THR A 295 -38.83 -6.02 -25.78
CA THR A 295 -38.10 -5.97 -24.50
C THR A 295 -36.84 -6.83 -24.63
N ALA A 296 -35.73 -6.21 -25.03
CA ALA A 296 -34.45 -6.90 -25.21
C ALA A 296 -33.96 -7.48 -23.87
N THR A 297 -33.94 -8.80 -23.76
CA THR A 297 -33.29 -9.54 -22.68
C THR A 297 -31.82 -9.14 -22.58
N SER A 298 -31.28 -9.11 -21.35
CA SER A 298 -29.85 -8.90 -21.11
C SER A 298 -29.02 -9.92 -21.90
N ARG A 299 -28.09 -9.45 -22.74
CA ARG A 299 -27.16 -10.32 -23.47
C ARG A 299 -26.04 -10.84 -22.58
N LEU A 300 -25.67 -10.11 -21.52
CA LEU A 300 -24.58 -10.47 -20.59
C LEU A 300 -25.14 -10.86 -19.22
N LYS A 301 -26.19 -11.69 -19.20
CA LYS A 301 -26.92 -12.02 -17.96
C LYS A 301 -26.05 -12.63 -16.88
N ASN A 302 -25.01 -13.40 -17.24
CA ASN A 302 -24.13 -14.07 -16.29
C ASN A 302 -22.93 -13.19 -15.85
N LEU A 303 -22.82 -11.97 -16.38
CA LEU A 303 -21.78 -11.01 -15.98
C LEU A 303 -22.10 -10.45 -14.61
N ARG A 304 -21.13 -10.55 -13.70
CA ARG A 304 -21.16 -9.90 -12.40
C ARG A 304 -19.82 -9.24 -12.12
N PHE A 305 -19.84 -8.25 -11.24
CA PHE A 305 -18.63 -7.64 -10.72
C PHE A 305 -18.60 -7.72 -9.20
N VAL A 306 -17.43 -7.97 -8.62
CA VAL A 306 -17.19 -7.88 -7.18
C VAL A 306 -16.28 -6.70 -6.87
N ARG A 307 -16.64 -5.91 -5.87
CA ARG A 307 -15.85 -4.77 -5.41
C ARG A 307 -14.59 -5.27 -4.71
N LEU A 308 -13.44 -4.73 -5.09
CA LEU A 308 -12.15 -4.98 -4.47
C LEU A 308 -11.82 -3.85 -3.50
N GLY A 309 -11.31 -4.21 -2.32
CA GLY A 309 -10.68 -3.25 -1.41
C GLY A 309 -9.25 -3.02 -1.86
N LEU A 310 -8.97 -1.81 -2.30
CA LEU A 310 -7.61 -1.35 -2.63
C LEU A 310 -7.29 -0.17 -1.72
N ASP A 311 -6.03 -0.06 -1.30
CA ASP A 311 -5.57 1.06 -0.48
C ASP A 311 -5.80 2.39 -1.21
N GLN A 312 -6.12 3.44 -0.43
CA GLN A 312 -6.74 4.67 -0.92
C GLN A 312 -5.98 5.33 -2.08
N VAL A 313 -6.75 5.76 -3.07
CA VAL A 313 -6.22 6.26 -4.35
C VAL A 313 -6.25 7.78 -4.51
N SER A 314 -7.05 8.53 -3.73
CA SER A 314 -7.03 10.00 -3.79
C SER A 314 -7.81 10.65 -2.64
N ALA A 315 -7.40 11.85 -2.22
CA ALA A 315 -8.15 12.67 -1.27
C ALA A 315 -9.11 13.62 -2.01
N LYS A 316 -10.23 13.97 -1.37
CA LYS A 316 -11.21 14.93 -1.91
C LYS A 316 -10.60 16.30 -2.26
N ASP A 317 -9.63 16.76 -1.47
CA ASP A 317 -8.96 18.05 -1.66
C ASP A 317 -8.09 18.08 -2.93
N ASP A 318 -7.59 16.92 -3.38
CA ASP A 318 -6.75 16.79 -4.56
C ASP A 318 -7.56 16.99 -5.86
N ILE A 319 -8.86 16.66 -5.83
CA ILE A 319 -9.73 16.64 -7.03
C ILE A 319 -10.27 18.00 -7.41
N ALA A 320 -10.43 18.89 -6.42
CA ALA A 320 -10.81 20.27 -6.67
C ALA A 320 -9.74 21.02 -7.48
N THR A 321 -8.48 20.57 -7.43
CA THR A 321 -7.36 21.18 -8.14
C THR A 321 -6.96 20.42 -9.40
N LEU A 322 -7.03 19.09 -9.38
CA LEU A 322 -6.62 18.23 -10.51
C LEU A 322 -7.57 17.04 -10.68
N LYS A 323 -8.16 16.91 -11.87
CA LYS A 323 -8.98 15.75 -12.20
C LYS A 323 -8.08 14.51 -12.40
N PRO A 324 -8.23 13.43 -11.60
CA PRO A 324 -7.47 12.21 -11.80
C PRO A 324 -7.89 11.53 -13.10
N VAL A 325 -6.91 11.01 -13.84
CA VAL A 325 -7.08 10.28 -15.10
C VAL A 325 -6.49 8.88 -14.93
N ILE A 326 -7.20 7.88 -15.43
CA ILE A 326 -6.74 6.49 -15.41
C ILE A 326 -6.09 6.19 -16.76
N VAL A 327 -4.79 5.95 -16.77
CA VAL A 327 -4.03 5.64 -17.98
C VAL A 327 -3.61 4.17 -17.97
N PRO A 328 -4.29 3.28 -18.73
CA PRO A 328 -3.87 1.89 -18.84
C PRO A 328 -2.55 1.78 -19.62
N PHE A 329 -1.68 0.88 -19.16
CA PHE A 329 -0.41 0.55 -19.81
C PHE A 329 -0.21 -0.96 -19.90
N ARG A 330 0.45 -1.40 -20.97
CA ARG A 330 0.71 -2.83 -21.25
C ARG A 330 2.14 -3.24 -21.00
N ASN A 331 3.08 -2.30 -21.12
CA ASN A 331 4.50 -2.59 -20.97
C ASN A 331 5.25 -1.34 -20.49
N VAL A 332 5.39 -1.22 -19.17
CA VAL A 332 6.30 -0.29 -18.51
C VAL A 332 7.20 -1.12 -17.61
N GLY A 333 8.50 -1.19 -17.92
CA GLY A 333 9.45 -2.08 -17.25
C GLY A 333 9.10 -3.56 -17.37
N GLY A 334 8.38 -3.98 -18.41
CA GLY A 334 7.85 -5.35 -18.54
C GLY A 334 6.54 -5.62 -17.78
N LEU A 335 6.02 -4.61 -17.07
CA LEU A 335 4.79 -4.71 -16.28
C LEU A 335 3.59 -4.12 -17.02
N ARG A 336 2.40 -4.54 -16.58
CA ARG A 336 1.09 -4.16 -17.14
C ARG A 336 0.16 -3.71 -16.02
N GLY A 337 -0.70 -2.74 -16.30
CA GLY A 337 -1.52 -2.13 -15.26
C GLY A 337 -2.20 -0.84 -15.70
N ALA A 338 -2.59 -0.02 -14.74
CA ALA A 338 -3.03 1.34 -14.96
C ALA A 338 -2.29 2.31 -14.03
N PHE A 339 -2.09 3.53 -14.49
CA PHE A 339 -1.53 4.61 -13.70
C PHE A 339 -2.62 5.64 -13.44
N VAL A 340 -2.82 6.01 -12.18
CA VAL A 340 -3.79 7.04 -11.79
C VAL A 340 -3.03 8.33 -11.52
N THR A 341 -3.32 9.37 -12.31
CA THR A 341 -2.70 10.70 -12.15
C THR A 341 -3.36 11.51 -11.03
N GLY A 342 -2.74 12.61 -10.62
CA GLY A 342 -3.26 13.49 -9.57
C GLY A 342 -2.17 13.98 -8.62
N ALA A 343 -2.58 14.57 -7.50
CA ALA A 343 -1.66 14.98 -6.44
C ALA A 343 -0.94 13.79 -5.77
N ARG A 344 -1.59 12.63 -5.75
CA ARG A 344 -1.05 11.37 -5.24
C ARG A 344 -1.13 10.30 -6.32
N PRO A 345 -0.16 10.29 -7.24
CA PRO A 345 -0.15 9.36 -8.33
C PRO A 345 0.09 7.93 -7.85
N ILE A 346 -0.60 6.97 -8.46
CA ILE A 346 -0.61 5.57 -8.03
C ILE A 346 -0.47 4.63 -9.22
N TRP A 347 0.31 3.58 -9.03
CA TRP A 347 0.42 2.44 -9.92
C TRP A 347 -0.56 1.35 -9.49
N LEU A 348 -1.37 0.88 -10.43
CA LEU A 348 -2.21 -0.30 -10.30
C LEU A 348 -1.59 -1.40 -11.18
N MET A 349 -0.73 -2.22 -10.62
CA MET A 349 0.01 -3.25 -11.36
C MET A 349 -0.72 -4.59 -11.30
N ASN A 350 -0.95 -5.23 -12.45
CA ASN A 350 -1.67 -6.51 -12.50
C ASN A 350 -0.71 -7.71 -12.45
N PHE A 351 -0.81 -8.47 -11.37
CA PHE A 351 -0.11 -9.74 -11.17
C PHE A 351 -1.13 -10.86 -10.94
N ARG A 352 -1.15 -11.88 -11.81
CA ARG A 352 -2.00 -13.08 -11.66
C ARG A 352 -3.49 -12.75 -11.38
N GLU A 353 -4.05 -11.77 -12.08
CA GLU A 353 -5.44 -11.29 -11.91
C GLU A 353 -5.71 -10.63 -10.54
N ARG A 354 -4.66 -10.08 -9.91
CA ARG A 354 -4.72 -9.22 -8.72
C ARG A 354 -4.07 -7.88 -9.04
N LEU A 355 -4.72 -6.80 -8.65
CA LEU A 355 -4.14 -5.46 -8.71
C LEU A 355 -3.34 -5.19 -7.44
N GLN A 356 -2.07 -4.85 -7.62
CA GLN A 356 -1.21 -4.31 -6.57
C GLN A 356 -1.09 -2.80 -6.71
N VAL A 357 -1.24 -2.11 -5.58
CA VAL A 357 -1.26 -0.65 -5.50
C VAL A 357 0.09 -0.17 -5.01
N HIS A 358 0.80 0.62 -5.82
CA HIS A 358 2.05 1.24 -5.41
C HIS A 358 1.95 2.76 -5.53
N PRO A 359 1.97 3.52 -4.43
CA PRO A 359 2.00 4.97 -4.48
C PRO A 359 3.33 5.45 -5.09
N GLN A 360 3.28 6.54 -5.86
CA GLN A 360 4.48 7.17 -6.39
C GLN A 360 4.74 8.49 -5.65
N LEU A 361 5.76 8.51 -4.81
CA LEU A 361 6.28 9.75 -4.24
C LEU A 361 6.80 10.65 -5.36
N CYS A 362 6.25 11.86 -5.43
CA CYS A 362 6.58 12.85 -6.44
C CYS A 362 6.77 14.23 -5.79
N ASP A 363 7.70 15.02 -6.33
CA ASP A 363 7.93 16.40 -5.89
C ASP A 363 6.70 17.31 -6.10
N ALA A 364 5.84 16.95 -7.04
CA ALA A 364 4.62 17.66 -7.39
C ALA A 364 3.59 16.72 -8.03
N ALA A 365 2.32 17.15 -8.06
CA ALA A 365 1.24 16.40 -8.69
C ALA A 365 1.54 16.06 -10.16
N ILE A 366 1.22 14.83 -10.58
CA ILE A 366 1.37 14.40 -11.97
C ILE A 366 0.08 14.69 -12.72
N ILE A 367 0.18 15.47 -13.79
CA ILE A 367 -0.98 15.89 -14.60
C ILE A 367 -1.20 15.01 -15.83
N ALA A 368 -0.13 14.44 -16.38
CA ALA A 368 -0.17 13.59 -17.56
C ALA A 368 0.91 12.51 -17.48
N PHE A 369 0.58 11.32 -17.98
CA PHE A 369 1.44 10.15 -18.01
C PHE A 369 1.23 9.39 -19.33
N THR A 370 2.29 8.89 -19.94
CA THR A 370 2.20 7.92 -21.02
C THR A 370 3.41 6.97 -21.02
N PRO A 371 3.25 5.70 -21.39
CA PRO A 371 4.38 4.81 -21.66
C PRO A 371 5.26 5.38 -22.78
N LEU A 372 6.58 5.18 -22.65
CA LEU A 372 7.57 5.60 -23.66
C LEU A 372 8.57 4.47 -23.87
N HIS A 373 8.68 3.97 -25.09
CA HIS A 373 9.75 3.06 -25.48
C HIS A 373 10.65 3.78 -26.48
N ASN A 374 11.88 4.07 -26.06
CA ASN A 374 12.90 4.72 -26.88
C ASN A 374 14.24 3.99 -26.77
N VAL A 375 15.16 4.23 -27.72
CA VAL A 375 16.52 3.66 -27.74
C VAL A 375 17.25 3.90 -26.41
N ASN A 376 17.14 5.12 -25.87
CA ASN A 376 17.76 5.50 -24.60
C ASN A 376 16.89 5.20 -23.36
N CYS A 377 15.64 4.77 -23.55
CA CYS A 377 14.68 4.54 -22.47
C CYS A 377 13.78 3.36 -22.86
N ASN A 378 14.35 2.16 -22.79
CA ASN A 378 13.66 0.93 -23.17
C ASN A 378 12.52 0.64 -22.18
N HIS A 379 11.30 0.50 -22.70
CA HIS A 379 10.08 0.21 -21.92
C HIS A 379 9.89 1.17 -20.73
N GLY A 380 10.28 2.42 -20.88
CA GLY A 380 10.14 3.43 -19.86
C GLY A 380 8.78 4.13 -19.88
N LEU A 381 8.79 5.32 -19.32
CA LEU A 381 7.62 6.17 -19.14
C LEU A 381 8.02 7.63 -19.27
N ILE A 382 7.04 8.48 -19.57
CA ILE A 382 7.18 9.92 -19.55
C ILE A 382 5.97 10.53 -18.85
N TYR A 383 6.21 11.50 -17.97
CA TYR A 383 5.15 12.23 -17.28
C TYR A 383 5.47 13.70 -17.13
N VAL A 384 4.41 14.49 -16.92
CA VAL A 384 4.50 15.93 -16.69
C VAL A 384 3.96 16.24 -15.29
N THR A 385 4.67 17.10 -14.56
CA THR A 385 4.23 17.59 -13.26
C THR A 385 3.44 18.90 -13.39
N SER A 386 2.64 19.23 -12.38
CA SER A 386 1.93 20.50 -12.26
C SER A 386 2.85 21.74 -12.26
N GLN A 387 4.15 21.57 -12.02
CA GLN A 387 5.18 22.61 -12.11
C GLN A 387 5.72 22.80 -13.55
N GLY A 388 5.23 22.02 -14.51
CA GLY A 388 5.68 22.09 -15.91
C GLY A 388 6.96 21.31 -16.20
N LEU A 389 7.39 20.40 -15.31
CA LEU A 389 8.57 19.55 -15.55
C LEU A 389 8.18 18.28 -16.30
N LEU A 390 8.83 18.05 -17.44
CA LEU A 390 8.74 16.80 -18.21
C LEU A 390 9.85 15.84 -17.75
N LYS A 391 9.47 14.66 -17.23
CA LYS A 391 10.42 13.66 -16.74
C LYS A 391 10.30 12.37 -17.55
N ILE A 392 11.44 11.86 -18.03
CA ILE A 392 11.57 10.56 -18.69
C ILE A 392 12.21 9.61 -17.69
N CYS A 393 11.55 8.47 -17.43
CA CYS A 393 11.97 7.57 -16.37
C CYS A 393 11.86 6.11 -16.80
N GLN A 394 12.53 5.24 -16.04
CA GLN A 394 12.33 3.79 -16.08
C GLN A 394 11.97 3.34 -14.67
N LEU A 395 11.18 2.26 -14.57
CA LEU A 395 10.93 1.62 -13.29
C LEU A 395 12.21 0.91 -12.81
N PRO A 396 12.56 1.00 -11.51
CA PRO A 396 13.65 0.20 -10.97
C PRO A 396 13.29 -1.29 -11.00
N GLY A 397 14.30 -2.15 -11.11
CA GLY A 397 14.17 -3.62 -11.14
C GLY A 397 13.80 -4.23 -9.79
N LEU A 398 12.71 -3.77 -9.18
CA LEU A 398 12.14 -4.29 -7.95
C LEU A 398 11.06 -5.33 -8.26
N ASN A 399 10.72 -6.16 -7.26
CA ASN A 399 9.54 -7.01 -7.34
C ASN A 399 8.31 -6.24 -6.81
N TYR A 400 7.33 -6.02 -7.69
CA TYR A 400 6.10 -5.28 -7.40
C TYR A 400 4.88 -6.20 -7.17
N ASP A 401 5.03 -7.53 -7.16
CA ASP A 401 3.92 -8.47 -6.86
C ASP A 401 3.58 -8.53 -5.36
N ASN A 402 4.47 -8.02 -4.50
CA ASN A 402 4.17 -7.85 -3.08
C ASN A 402 3.39 -6.56 -2.83
N ASP A 403 2.75 -6.45 -1.66
CA ASP A 403 1.98 -5.25 -1.28
C ASP A 403 2.90 -4.01 -1.21
N TRP A 404 4.15 -4.20 -0.80
CA TRP A 404 5.22 -3.20 -0.95
C TRP A 404 6.25 -3.66 -1.98
N ALA A 405 6.71 -2.75 -2.83
CA ALA A 405 7.81 -3.02 -3.75
C ALA A 405 9.07 -3.47 -2.99
N ALA A 406 9.59 -4.65 -3.32
CA ALA A 406 10.67 -5.27 -2.53
C ALA A 406 11.82 -5.78 -3.42
N TYR A 407 13.02 -5.73 -2.87
CA TYR A 407 14.21 -6.37 -3.43
C TYR A 407 14.71 -7.45 -2.47
N LYS A 408 14.76 -8.71 -2.93
CA LYS A 408 15.14 -9.85 -2.09
C LYS A 408 16.63 -10.15 -2.25
N ILE A 409 17.39 -10.01 -1.16
CA ILE A 409 18.83 -10.26 -1.12
C ILE A 409 19.07 -11.66 -0.53
N PRO A 410 19.63 -12.62 -1.28
CA PRO A 410 19.90 -13.95 -0.77
C PRO A 410 21.17 -13.97 0.09
N LEU A 411 21.02 -14.09 1.41
CA LEU A 411 22.15 -14.16 2.34
C LEU A 411 22.73 -15.57 2.51
N LYS A 412 22.05 -16.64 2.06
CA LYS A 412 22.51 -18.04 2.25
C LYS A 412 22.81 -18.42 3.72
N GLY A 413 22.07 -17.82 4.65
CA GLY A 413 22.13 -18.05 6.10
C GLY A 413 20.95 -17.35 6.77
N THR A 414 20.78 -17.59 8.06
CA THR A 414 19.68 -17.01 8.86
C THR A 414 20.07 -15.62 9.34
N PRO A 415 19.41 -14.52 8.89
CA PRO A 415 19.67 -13.20 9.43
C PRO A 415 19.00 -13.02 10.80
N HIS A 416 19.71 -12.44 11.76
CA HIS A 416 19.22 -12.24 13.13
C HIS A 416 18.92 -10.76 13.43
N GLN A 417 19.85 -9.87 13.10
CA GLN A 417 19.71 -8.43 13.34
C GLN A 417 20.46 -7.61 12.28
N ILE A 418 19.94 -6.42 12.00
CA ILE A 418 20.51 -5.46 11.05
C ILE A 418 20.64 -4.08 11.70
N ALA A 419 21.71 -3.35 11.37
CA ALA A 419 21.79 -1.92 11.62
C ALA A 419 22.36 -1.18 10.40
N TYR A 420 21.89 0.05 10.21
CA TYR A 420 22.28 0.92 9.11
C TYR A 420 23.14 2.08 9.62
N HIS A 421 24.29 2.29 9.01
CA HIS A 421 25.18 3.41 9.26
C HIS A 421 25.02 4.45 8.14
N ALA A 422 24.26 5.51 8.41
CA ALA A 422 23.89 6.51 7.41
C ALA A 422 25.09 7.25 6.80
N GLU A 423 26.09 7.63 7.61
CA GLU A 423 27.21 8.47 7.14
C GLU A 423 28.09 7.77 6.08
N VAL A 424 28.27 6.46 6.17
CA VAL A 424 29.06 5.65 5.22
C VAL A 424 28.20 4.80 4.29
N ASN A 425 26.87 4.85 4.44
CA ASN A 425 25.91 4.08 3.66
C ASN A 425 26.13 2.55 3.67
N LEU A 426 26.46 2.01 4.84
CA LEU A 426 26.70 0.58 5.04
C LEU A 426 25.65 -0.04 5.98
N TYR A 427 25.33 -1.30 5.71
CA TYR A 427 24.54 -2.15 6.58
C TYR A 427 25.44 -3.19 7.24
N ALA A 428 25.24 -3.42 8.53
CA ALA A 428 25.86 -4.54 9.23
C ALA A 428 24.76 -5.54 9.63
N VAL A 429 24.96 -6.80 9.29
CA VAL A 429 23.96 -7.87 9.45
C VAL A 429 24.58 -9.06 10.17
N ILE A 430 23.95 -9.50 11.26
CA ILE A 430 24.28 -10.78 11.90
C ILE A 430 23.63 -11.91 11.08
N VAL A 431 24.44 -12.88 10.66
CA VAL A 431 24.01 -14.07 9.93
C VAL A 431 24.53 -15.32 10.66
N SER A 432 23.72 -16.37 10.75
CA SER A 432 24.18 -17.69 11.15
C SER A 432 24.01 -18.74 10.06
N SER A 433 24.84 -19.77 10.10
CA SER A 433 24.71 -20.98 9.29
C SER A 433 24.96 -22.22 10.13
N THR A 434 24.21 -23.28 9.84
CA THR A 434 24.41 -24.57 10.48
C THR A 434 25.62 -25.27 9.88
N VAL A 435 26.59 -25.64 10.73
CA VAL A 435 27.83 -26.33 10.36
C VAL A 435 27.97 -27.61 11.18
N GLN A 436 28.48 -28.67 10.56
CA GLN A 436 28.76 -29.93 11.23
C GLN A 436 30.21 -29.96 11.73
N LYS A 437 30.39 -30.19 13.03
CA LYS A 437 31.70 -30.35 13.67
C LYS A 437 31.75 -31.66 14.44
N THR A 438 32.96 -32.19 14.64
CA THR A 438 33.14 -33.36 15.50
C THR A 438 33.12 -32.94 16.97
N ALA A 439 32.66 -33.83 17.86
CA ALA A 439 32.66 -33.57 19.31
C ALA A 439 34.06 -33.15 19.84
N ALA A 440 35.14 -33.73 19.30
CA ALA A 440 36.51 -33.38 19.67
C ALA A 440 36.85 -31.90 19.39
N GLN A 441 36.43 -31.35 18.24
CA GLN A 441 36.67 -29.94 17.87
C GLN A 441 35.95 -28.95 18.79
N ILE A 442 34.79 -29.35 19.34
CA ILE A 442 34.01 -28.53 20.27
C ILE A 442 34.71 -28.46 21.62
N ILE A 443 35.20 -29.61 22.09
CA ILE A 443 35.83 -29.74 23.41
C ILE A 443 37.18 -29.02 23.45
N GLU A 444 37.99 -29.10 22.38
CA GLU A 444 39.27 -28.35 22.26
C GLU A 444 39.09 -26.83 22.38
N SER A 445 37.92 -26.30 21.99
CA SER A 445 37.59 -24.88 22.10
C SER A 445 37.06 -24.45 23.48
N SER A 446 36.79 -25.41 24.37
CA SER A 446 36.30 -25.15 25.73
C SER A 446 37.45 -25.24 26.74
N ASP A 447 37.73 -24.16 27.49
CA ASP A 447 38.81 -24.12 28.50
C ASP A 447 38.66 -25.17 29.64
N GLN A 448 37.51 -25.87 29.76
CA GLN A 448 37.14 -26.67 30.94
C GLN A 448 36.52 -28.06 30.64
N GLY A 449 36.60 -28.57 29.41
CA GLY A 449 35.85 -29.76 28.96
C GLY A 449 36.43 -31.15 29.27
N THR A 450 37.20 -31.36 30.34
CA THR A 450 37.84 -32.68 30.61
C THR A 450 36.95 -33.74 31.28
N ALA A 451 35.72 -33.42 31.71
CA ALA A 451 34.90 -34.34 32.52
C ALA A 451 33.87 -35.20 31.74
N PHE A 452 33.46 -34.80 30.52
CA PHE A 452 32.42 -35.53 29.74
C PHE A 452 32.97 -36.70 28.90
N ILE A 453 34.30 -36.86 28.87
CA ILE A 453 35.01 -37.78 27.98
C ILE A 453 34.83 -39.25 28.40
N THR A 454 34.64 -39.55 29.68
CA THR A 454 34.73 -40.93 30.15
C THR A 454 33.53 -41.81 29.76
N GLU A 455 32.40 -41.24 29.31
CA GLU A 455 31.22 -42.02 28.92
C GLU A 455 31.04 -42.18 27.40
N LEU A 456 31.57 -41.25 26.58
CA LEU A 456 31.39 -41.25 25.12
C LEU A 456 32.50 -41.99 24.34
N GLU A 457 33.66 -42.25 24.95
CA GLU A 457 34.76 -43.00 24.31
C GLU A 457 34.48 -44.50 24.17
N ASN A 458 33.38 -45.02 24.71
CA ASN A 458 33.11 -46.47 24.77
C ASN A 458 32.37 -47.06 23.56
N GLU A 459 31.98 -46.27 22.53
CA GLU A 459 31.39 -46.82 21.30
C GLU A 459 31.99 -46.16 20.04
N ASP A 460 32.44 -47.01 19.10
CA ASP A 460 33.06 -46.65 17.82
C ASP A 460 32.17 -45.70 16.97
N GLY A 461 32.39 -44.38 17.09
CA GLY A 461 31.77 -43.39 16.22
C GLY A 461 32.23 -41.96 16.50
N GLN A 462 32.78 -41.27 15.49
CA GLN A 462 32.96 -39.82 15.56
C GLN A 462 31.58 -39.15 15.47
N TRP A 463 31.04 -38.74 16.62
CA TRP A 463 29.79 -38.00 16.69
C TRP A 463 29.94 -36.62 16.03
N MET A 464 29.09 -36.36 15.04
CA MET A 464 28.96 -35.05 14.39
C MET A 464 27.83 -34.28 15.07
N VAL A 465 28.12 -33.05 15.48
CA VAL A 465 27.15 -32.14 16.10
C VAL A 465 26.90 -30.98 15.15
N ASN A 466 25.62 -30.65 14.96
CA ASN A 466 25.22 -29.44 14.26
C ASN A 466 25.39 -28.25 15.21
N LEU A 467 26.22 -27.29 14.81
CA LEU A 467 26.42 -26.02 15.50
C LEU A 467 25.99 -24.87 14.60
N GLU A 468 25.64 -23.74 15.22
CA GLU A 468 25.44 -22.50 14.50
C GLU A 468 26.73 -21.68 14.53
N GLU A 469 27.34 -21.45 13.38
CA GLU A 469 28.44 -20.48 13.25
C GLU A 469 27.85 -19.11 12.93
N PHE A 470 28.25 -18.09 13.67
CA PHE A 470 27.79 -16.72 13.48
C PHE A 470 28.85 -15.88 12.79
N GLU A 471 28.39 -14.96 11.95
CA GLU A 471 29.23 -13.97 11.30
C GLU A 471 28.49 -12.63 11.18
N VAL A 472 29.25 -11.54 11.16
CA VAL A 472 28.74 -10.20 10.88
C VAL A 472 29.18 -9.81 9.47
N ARG A 473 28.21 -9.53 8.60
CA ARG A 473 28.47 -9.09 7.22
C ARG A 473 28.28 -7.59 7.10
N ILE A 474 29.26 -6.92 6.50
CA ILE A 474 29.18 -5.51 6.12
C ILE A 474 28.77 -5.45 4.66
N ILE A 475 27.60 -4.87 4.39
CA ILE A 475 26.96 -4.86 3.07
C ILE A 475 26.78 -3.40 2.65
N GLU A 476 27.27 -3.04 1.47
CA GLU A 476 27.00 -1.74 0.87
C GLU A 476 25.68 -1.81 0.10
N SER A 477 24.82 -0.81 0.28
CA SER A 477 23.63 -0.70 -0.55
C SER A 477 24.01 -0.24 -1.95
N GLY A 478 23.68 -1.04 -2.97
CA GLY A 478 23.73 -0.59 -4.34
C GLY A 478 22.75 0.57 -4.60
N LYS A 479 23.05 1.44 -5.57
CA LYS A 479 22.04 2.35 -6.15
C LYS A 479 20.85 1.53 -6.66
N ALA A 480 19.68 2.15 -6.84
CA ALA A 480 18.48 1.46 -7.34
C ALA A 480 18.80 0.64 -8.62
N GLY A 481 18.70 -0.70 -8.52
CA GLY A 481 19.02 -1.64 -9.60
C GLY A 481 20.44 -2.22 -9.60
N ALA A 482 21.34 -1.76 -8.72
CA ALA A 482 22.66 -2.35 -8.51
C ALA A 482 22.60 -3.47 -7.45
N MET A 483 23.54 -4.43 -7.55
CA MET A 483 23.65 -5.52 -6.60
C MET A 483 24.10 -5.00 -5.24
N TRP A 484 23.52 -5.56 -4.17
CA TRP A 484 24.02 -5.38 -2.81
C TRP A 484 25.25 -6.25 -2.64
N GLU A 485 26.38 -5.63 -2.31
CA GLU A 485 27.66 -6.32 -2.26
C GLU A 485 28.12 -6.44 -0.81
N THR A 486 28.46 -7.67 -0.40
CA THR A 486 29.16 -7.90 0.87
C THR A 486 30.59 -7.42 0.72
N ARG A 487 30.93 -6.33 1.41
CA ARG A 487 32.26 -5.73 1.43
C ARG A 487 33.22 -6.47 2.36
N MET A 488 32.71 -6.96 3.49
CA MET A 488 33.51 -7.64 4.50
C MET A 488 32.66 -8.64 5.29
N VAL A 489 33.30 -9.71 5.76
CA VAL A 489 32.72 -10.72 6.65
C VAL A 489 33.60 -10.84 7.89
N LEU A 490 33.01 -10.68 9.07
CA LEU A 490 33.65 -10.96 10.35
C LEU A 490 33.08 -12.25 10.94
N PRO A 491 33.82 -13.38 10.85
CA PRO A 491 33.41 -14.61 11.52
C PRO A 491 33.58 -14.47 13.04
N MET A 492 32.62 -14.99 13.79
CA MET A 492 32.75 -15.15 15.24
C MET A 492 33.59 -16.38 15.58
N GLN A 493 34.04 -16.48 16.83
CA GLN A 493 34.79 -17.65 17.30
C GLN A 493 33.89 -18.88 17.41
N MET A 494 34.50 -20.06 17.54
CA MET A 494 33.75 -21.30 17.78
C MET A 494 32.88 -21.17 19.04
N THR A 495 31.61 -21.59 18.98
CA THR A 495 30.60 -21.43 20.05
C THR A 495 30.23 -19.97 20.41
N GLU A 496 30.75 -18.98 19.71
CA GLU A 496 30.42 -17.57 19.93
C GLU A 496 29.25 -17.14 19.04
N HIS A 497 28.13 -16.78 19.67
CA HIS A 497 26.94 -16.30 19.00
C HIS A 497 26.88 -14.78 19.08
N ALA A 498 26.75 -14.10 17.93
CA ALA A 498 26.45 -12.68 17.91
C ALA A 498 24.97 -12.46 18.26
N LEU A 499 24.70 -11.77 19.37
CA LEU A 499 23.34 -11.60 19.91
C LEU A 499 22.73 -10.24 19.57
N THR A 500 23.53 -9.18 19.56
CA THR A 500 23.05 -7.82 19.33
C THR A 500 24.01 -7.01 18.48
N LEU A 501 23.47 -6.15 17.63
CA LEU A 501 24.23 -5.26 16.77
C LEU A 501 23.58 -3.87 16.67
N ARG A 502 24.33 -2.79 16.93
CA ARG A 502 23.79 -1.42 16.87
C ARG A 502 24.86 -0.39 16.52
N ILE A 503 24.46 0.61 15.72
CA ILE A 503 25.26 1.83 15.55
C ILE A 503 25.13 2.70 16.80
N VAL A 504 26.25 3.05 17.41
CA VAL A 504 26.34 3.80 18.66
C VAL A 504 27.17 5.06 18.46
N ASN A 505 26.66 6.17 18.99
CA ASN A 505 27.38 7.45 19.00
C ASN A 505 28.01 7.61 20.39
N LEU A 506 29.34 7.57 20.45
CA LEU A 506 30.11 7.64 21.69
C LEU A 506 30.90 8.95 21.75
N LYS A 507 31.02 9.54 22.93
CA LYS A 507 31.83 10.72 23.17
C LYS A 507 33.27 10.27 23.41
N GLY A 508 34.11 10.38 22.38
CA GLY A 508 35.55 10.15 22.51
C GLY A 508 36.28 11.34 23.15
N PRO A 509 37.61 11.26 23.26
CA PRO A 509 38.42 12.31 23.88
C PRO A 509 38.32 13.66 23.15
N ASP A 510 38.29 13.65 21.82
CA ASP A 510 38.29 14.87 21.00
C ASP A 510 36.92 15.18 20.35
N GLN A 511 36.17 14.15 19.96
CA GLN A 511 34.90 14.29 19.24
C GLN A 511 33.94 13.13 19.46
N MET A 512 32.68 13.32 19.07
CA MET A 512 31.72 12.23 18.94
C MET A 512 32.17 11.28 17.83
N GLN A 513 32.20 9.98 18.14
CA GLN A 513 32.57 8.91 17.22
C GLN A 513 31.36 8.01 17.02
N THR A 514 31.03 7.72 15.77
CA THR A 514 30.00 6.75 15.39
C THR A 514 30.67 5.40 15.16
N LEU A 515 30.33 4.40 15.97
CA LEU A 515 30.91 3.06 15.91
C LEU A 515 29.81 1.99 15.80
N LEU A 516 30.17 0.83 15.29
CA LEU A 516 29.35 -0.37 15.33
C LEU A 516 29.68 -1.15 16.61
N ALA A 517 28.69 -1.36 17.48
CA ALA A 517 28.82 -2.20 18.66
C ALA A 517 28.17 -3.57 18.41
N ILE A 518 28.94 -4.63 18.67
CA ILE A 518 28.51 -6.03 18.57
C ILE A 518 28.64 -6.68 19.95
N GLY A 519 27.52 -7.19 20.46
CA GLY A 519 27.48 -7.99 21.68
C GLY A 519 27.33 -9.47 21.35
N THR A 520 28.20 -10.30 21.94
CA THR A 520 28.22 -11.75 21.70
C THR A 520 28.10 -12.54 23.01
N ALA A 521 27.86 -13.85 22.85
CA ALA A 521 27.86 -14.83 23.93
C ALA A 521 28.52 -16.13 23.50
N TYR A 522 29.36 -16.71 24.36
CA TYR A 522 29.86 -18.07 24.23
C TYR A 522 28.82 -19.03 24.81
N VAL A 523 28.26 -19.90 23.95
CA VAL A 523 27.19 -20.84 24.29
C VAL A 523 27.74 -22.26 24.24
N GLN A 524 28.09 -22.80 25.42
CA GLN A 524 28.80 -24.08 25.56
C GLN A 524 28.01 -25.12 26.36
N GLY A 525 26.68 -24.97 26.43
CA GLY A 525 25.80 -25.80 27.25
C GLY A 525 25.44 -25.14 28.59
N GLU A 526 24.53 -25.78 29.33
CA GLU A 526 24.00 -25.26 30.60
C GLU A 526 25.01 -25.31 31.74
N ASP A 527 25.84 -26.36 31.77
CA ASP A 527 26.82 -26.59 32.85
C ASP A 527 28.03 -25.64 32.80
N VAL A 528 28.26 -24.99 31.66
CA VAL A 528 29.37 -24.07 31.46
C VAL A 528 28.90 -22.63 31.67
N PRO A 529 29.56 -21.85 32.56
CA PRO A 529 29.16 -20.47 32.77
C PRO A 529 29.31 -19.65 31.49
N SER A 530 28.21 -19.06 31.02
CA SER A 530 28.20 -18.23 29.82
C SER A 530 29.09 -17.00 30.00
N ARG A 531 29.92 -16.74 29.00
CA ARG A 531 30.74 -15.52 28.87
C ARG A 531 30.23 -14.73 27.67
N GLY A 532 30.53 -13.44 27.60
CA GLY A 532 30.23 -12.61 26.43
C GLY A 532 31.45 -11.85 25.94
N ARG A 533 31.33 -11.19 24.80
CA ARG A 533 32.33 -10.25 24.29
C ARG A 533 31.64 -9.03 23.73
N ILE A 534 32.20 -7.85 24.00
CA ILE A 534 31.82 -6.60 23.35
C ILE A 534 32.90 -6.25 22.34
N ILE A 535 32.49 -5.97 21.11
CA ILE A 535 33.36 -5.57 20.01
C ILE A 535 32.88 -4.22 19.49
N LEU A 536 33.78 -3.24 19.39
CA LEU A 536 33.52 -1.95 18.76
C LEU A 536 34.33 -1.86 17.46
N MET A 537 33.65 -1.52 16.37
CA MET A 537 34.27 -1.40 15.06
C MET A 537 34.02 -0.02 14.46
N SER A 538 35.04 0.52 13.80
CA SER A 538 34.91 1.67 12.92
C SER A 538 34.50 1.17 11.53
N LEU A 539 33.41 1.71 10.98
CA LEU A 539 32.95 1.36 9.64
C LEU A 539 33.39 2.43 8.64
N GLY A 540 33.83 1.98 7.47
CA GLY A 540 34.32 2.85 6.41
C GLY A 540 35.56 2.27 5.76
N GLN A 541 35.86 2.72 4.55
CA GLN A 541 37.05 2.30 3.83
C GLN A 541 38.30 2.84 4.53
N ASP A 542 39.23 1.95 4.89
CA ASP A 542 40.51 2.36 5.46
C ASP A 542 41.35 3.11 4.40
N ALA A 543 42.01 4.19 4.81
CA ALA A 543 42.88 4.97 3.95
C ALA A 543 44.16 4.20 3.56
N ASN A 544 44.60 3.26 4.41
CA ASN A 544 45.81 2.47 4.19
C ASN A 544 45.53 1.16 3.43
N ASP A 545 44.38 0.55 3.69
CA ASP A 545 43.94 -0.69 3.02
C ASP A 545 42.53 -0.52 2.43
N PRO A 546 42.41 -0.24 1.11
CA PRO A 546 41.12 -0.02 0.47
C PRO A 546 40.24 -1.28 0.43
N SER A 547 40.75 -2.46 0.80
CA SER A 547 39.97 -3.70 0.95
C SER A 547 39.33 -3.86 2.33
N CYS A 548 39.79 -3.10 3.32
CA CYS A 548 39.27 -3.09 4.68
C CYS A 548 38.13 -2.08 4.82
N TRP A 549 36.93 -2.56 5.10
CA TRP A 549 35.71 -1.74 5.25
C TRP A 549 35.23 -1.62 6.70
N ALA A 550 35.83 -2.39 7.60
CA ALA A 550 35.60 -2.30 9.03
C ALA A 550 36.88 -2.65 9.78
N SER A 551 37.24 -1.86 10.77
CA SER A 551 38.39 -2.10 11.64
C SER A 551 37.93 -2.27 13.08
N GLU A 552 38.43 -3.30 13.75
CA GLU A 552 38.22 -3.50 15.19
C GLU A 552 38.98 -2.42 15.96
N VAL A 553 38.26 -1.58 16.69
CA VAL A 553 38.83 -0.50 17.52
C VAL A 553 39.01 -0.99 18.95
N PHE A 554 38.11 -1.85 19.42
CA PHE A 554 38.12 -2.37 20.78
C PHE A 554 37.41 -3.71 20.88
N SER A 555 37.95 -4.60 21.71
CA SER A 555 37.32 -5.87 22.02
C SER A 555 37.64 -6.28 23.45
N LYS A 556 36.63 -6.73 24.19
CA LYS A 556 36.77 -7.15 25.59
C LYS A 556 35.83 -8.28 25.95
N GLU A 557 36.40 -9.36 26.46
CA GLU A 557 35.65 -10.46 27.05
C GLU A 557 35.03 -10.06 28.39
N CYS A 558 33.75 -10.38 28.53
CA CYS A 558 32.92 -10.13 29.69
C CYS A 558 32.67 -11.45 30.42
N LYS A 559 33.47 -11.71 31.46
CA LYS A 559 33.36 -12.94 32.28
C LYS A 559 32.08 -13.00 33.11
N GLN A 560 31.37 -11.88 33.25
CA GLN A 560 30.15 -11.75 34.04
C GLN A 560 28.89 -12.27 33.34
N GLY A 561 28.94 -12.54 32.04
CA GLY A 561 27.82 -13.09 31.29
C GLY A 561 27.80 -12.68 29.82
N ALA A 562 26.80 -13.19 29.10
CA ALA A 562 26.48 -12.81 27.72
C ALA A 562 26.20 -11.31 27.58
N VAL A 563 26.64 -10.71 26.46
CA VAL A 563 26.28 -9.33 26.09
C VAL A 563 24.99 -9.35 25.28
N THR A 564 23.87 -9.06 25.92
CA THR A 564 22.53 -9.34 25.36
C THR A 564 21.92 -8.16 24.62
N ALA A 565 22.27 -6.94 25.01
CA ALA A 565 21.76 -5.72 24.41
C ALA A 565 22.78 -4.58 24.54
N VAL A 566 22.87 -3.73 23.52
CA VAL A 566 23.75 -2.55 23.50
C VAL A 566 23.02 -1.32 23.00
N ALA A 567 23.40 -0.16 23.52
CA ALA A 567 22.83 1.11 23.09
C ALA A 567 23.71 2.33 23.43
N SER A 568 23.47 3.44 22.74
CA SER A 568 24.09 4.74 23.06
C SER A 568 23.18 5.55 23.98
N LEU A 569 23.76 6.13 25.02
CA LEU A 569 23.08 7.00 25.98
C LEU A 569 23.94 8.25 26.23
N GLN A 570 23.57 9.38 25.63
CA GLN A 570 24.27 10.68 25.77
C GLN A 570 25.79 10.61 25.54
N GLY A 571 26.24 9.81 24.56
CA GLY A 571 27.67 9.62 24.27
C GLY A 571 28.37 8.55 25.12
N HIS A 572 27.67 7.91 26.04
CA HIS A 572 28.15 6.72 26.74
C HIS A 572 27.62 5.45 26.07
N LEU A 573 28.33 4.34 26.29
CA LEU A 573 27.93 3.02 25.85
C LEU A 573 27.19 2.30 26.97
N LEU A 574 25.93 1.96 26.74
CA LEU A 574 25.12 1.18 27.66
C LEU A 574 25.11 -0.29 27.21
N ILE A 575 25.52 -1.20 28.08
CA ILE A 575 25.72 -2.62 27.79
C ILE A 575 24.96 -3.46 28.81
N ALA A 576 24.08 -4.34 28.36
CA ALA A 576 23.49 -5.38 29.21
C ALA A 576 24.38 -6.64 29.18
N ILE A 577 24.90 -7.01 30.35
CA ILE A 577 25.80 -8.15 30.56
C ILE A 577 25.18 -9.03 31.65
N GLY A 578 24.65 -10.20 31.27
CA GLY A 578 23.93 -11.08 32.19
C GLY A 578 22.78 -10.36 32.91
N THR A 579 22.82 -10.34 34.24
CA THR A 579 21.83 -9.67 35.11
C THR A 579 22.18 -8.22 35.45
N LYS A 580 23.08 -7.57 34.69
CA LYS A 580 23.49 -6.18 34.96
C LYS A 580 23.48 -5.35 33.69
N ILE A 581 23.19 -4.06 33.84
CA ILE A 581 23.32 -3.06 32.78
C ILE A 581 24.41 -2.09 33.22
N PHE A 582 25.48 -2.01 32.45
CA PHE A 582 26.60 -1.12 32.70
C PHE A 582 26.58 0.07 31.75
N LEU A 583 26.89 1.25 32.28
CA LEU A 583 27.16 2.46 31.51
C LEU A 583 28.66 2.68 31.50
N HIS A 584 29.25 2.71 30.30
CA HIS A 584 30.67 2.92 30.09
C HIS A 584 30.94 4.22 29.34
N THR A 585 32.01 4.90 29.72
CA THR A 585 32.57 6.03 28.99
C THR A 585 33.67 5.53 28.06
N TRP A 586 33.68 6.05 26.83
CA TRP A 586 34.64 5.68 25.80
C TRP A 586 35.81 6.66 25.77
N ASN A 587 37.01 6.20 26.11
CA ASN A 587 38.21 7.04 26.13
C ASN A 587 39.04 6.96 24.84
N GLY A 588 38.54 6.26 23.81
CA GLY A 588 39.25 6.02 22.54
C GLY A 588 40.02 4.69 22.50
N ASN A 589 40.41 4.16 23.67
CA ASN A 589 41.16 2.90 23.77
C ASN A 589 40.51 1.87 24.72
N ASP A 590 39.77 2.29 25.74
CA ASP A 590 39.12 1.39 26.71
C ASP A 590 37.75 1.95 27.14
N LEU A 591 36.96 1.06 27.74
CA LEU A 591 35.63 1.34 28.30
C LEU A 591 35.70 1.44 29.83
N GLU A 592 35.57 2.66 30.35
CA GLU A 592 35.58 2.94 31.79
C GLU A 592 34.17 2.86 32.38
N GLY A 593 33.99 2.01 33.38
CA GLY A 593 32.70 1.84 34.07
C GLY A 593 32.29 3.10 34.82
N THR A 594 31.15 3.68 34.45
CA THR A 594 30.62 4.92 35.03
C THR A 594 29.47 4.66 35.99
N ALA A 595 28.53 3.77 35.60
CA ALA A 595 27.38 3.41 36.42
C ALA A 595 26.92 1.99 36.11
N PHE A 596 26.09 1.42 36.98
CA PHE A 596 25.45 0.15 36.71
C PHE A 596 24.03 0.09 37.29
N TYR A 597 23.24 -0.85 36.81
CA TYR A 597 21.93 -1.20 37.33
C TYR A 597 21.78 -2.73 37.34
N ASP A 598 21.26 -3.28 38.43
CA ASP A 598 21.01 -4.72 38.55
C ASP A 598 19.64 -5.06 37.91
N ALA A 599 19.69 -5.73 36.75
CA ALA A 599 18.52 -6.24 36.06
C ALA A 599 18.08 -7.61 36.65
N PRO A 600 16.81 -8.01 36.50
CA PRO A 600 16.29 -9.20 37.18
C PRO A 600 16.83 -10.53 36.65
N LEU A 601 16.62 -10.85 35.37
CA LEU A 601 17.02 -12.13 34.77
C LEU A 601 17.83 -11.94 33.49
N TYR A 602 17.21 -11.39 32.45
CA TYR A 602 17.84 -11.30 31.13
C TYR A 602 17.20 -10.18 30.33
N VAL A 603 18.02 -9.23 29.86
CA VAL A 603 17.57 -8.06 29.09
C VAL A 603 17.37 -8.45 27.63
N MET A 604 16.11 -8.51 27.20
CA MET A 604 15.71 -8.83 25.82
C MET A 604 15.74 -7.62 24.89
N SER A 605 15.43 -6.44 25.43
CA SER A 605 15.28 -5.22 24.64
C SER A 605 15.77 -4.03 25.43
N LEU A 606 16.48 -3.10 24.77
CA LEU A 606 17.08 -1.91 25.39
C LEU A 606 16.96 -0.70 24.45
N ASN A 607 16.14 0.27 24.83
CA ASN A 607 15.87 1.47 24.03
C ASN A 607 16.05 2.74 24.83
N ILE A 608 16.40 3.82 24.13
CA ILE A 608 16.74 5.11 24.73
C ILE A 608 16.00 6.25 24.02
N VAL A 609 15.57 7.21 24.81
CA VAL A 609 15.13 8.55 24.39
C VAL A 609 15.75 9.56 25.35
N LYS A 610 16.59 10.47 24.84
CA LYS A 610 17.31 11.46 25.66
C LYS A 610 18.12 10.76 26.75
N ASN A 611 17.77 10.97 28.03
CA ASN A 611 18.38 10.34 29.20
C ASN A 611 17.52 9.22 29.80
N PHE A 612 16.40 8.88 29.17
CA PHE A 612 15.53 7.80 29.62
C PHE A 612 15.90 6.48 28.96
N VAL A 613 15.91 5.42 29.75
CA VAL A 613 16.22 4.06 29.33
C VAL A 613 15.00 3.18 29.61
N LEU A 614 14.53 2.49 28.58
CA LEU A 614 13.50 1.46 28.70
C LEU A 614 14.15 0.13 28.37
N PHE A 615 14.04 -0.83 29.28
CA PHE A 615 14.46 -2.19 29.00
C PHE A 615 13.38 -3.21 29.35
N GLY A 616 13.36 -4.30 28.60
CA GLY A 616 12.46 -5.42 28.80
C GLY A 616 13.22 -6.63 29.31
N ASP A 617 12.68 -7.27 30.36
CA ASP A 617 13.18 -8.51 30.91
C ASP A 617 12.41 -9.70 30.32
N ILE A 618 13.09 -10.84 30.12
CA ILE A 618 12.52 -12.06 29.55
C ILE A 618 11.25 -12.56 30.26
N HIS A 619 11.08 -12.29 31.56
CA HIS A 619 9.90 -12.73 32.34
C HIS A 619 9.30 -11.65 33.25
N LYS A 620 10.09 -10.64 33.65
CA LYS A 620 9.70 -9.60 34.62
C LYS A 620 9.24 -8.29 33.96
N SER A 621 8.63 -8.36 32.78
CA SER A 621 8.05 -7.21 32.08
C SER A 621 9.09 -6.10 31.85
N ILE A 622 8.68 -4.83 31.93
CA ILE A 622 9.52 -3.67 31.57
C ILE A 622 9.92 -2.81 32.77
N TYR A 623 11.07 -2.15 32.60
CA TYR A 623 11.68 -1.26 33.57
C TYR A 623 12.03 0.08 32.91
N PHE A 624 11.67 1.16 33.58
CA PHE A 624 11.90 2.52 33.12
C PHE A 624 12.92 3.22 34.02
N LEU A 625 14.12 3.43 33.49
CA LEU A 625 15.23 4.08 34.18
C LEU A 625 15.45 5.50 33.66
N CYS A 626 16.11 6.31 34.47
CA CYS A 626 16.63 7.62 34.12
C CYS A 626 18.11 7.67 34.45
N TRP A 627 18.91 8.07 33.46
CA TRP A 627 20.29 8.45 33.69
C TRP A 627 20.34 9.84 34.32
N LYS A 628 21.05 9.93 35.44
CA LYS A 628 21.39 11.20 36.09
C LYS A 628 22.90 11.35 36.08
N GLU A 629 23.35 12.33 35.29
CA GLU A 629 24.76 12.72 35.23
C GLU A 629 25.23 13.22 36.60
N GLU A 630 24.38 13.98 37.30
CA GLU A 630 24.56 14.33 38.72
C GLU A 630 24.51 13.07 39.60
N GLY A 631 25.68 12.65 40.05
CA GLY A 631 25.87 11.45 40.87
C GLY A 631 26.12 10.17 40.08
N ALA A 632 26.30 10.26 38.77
CA ALA A 632 26.69 9.16 37.88
C ALA A 632 25.93 7.84 38.14
N GLN A 633 24.59 7.92 38.12
CA GLN A 633 23.73 6.78 38.49
C GLN A 633 22.57 6.54 37.53
N LEU A 634 22.26 5.26 37.32
CA LEU A 634 21.03 4.81 36.65
C LEU A 634 19.95 4.61 37.70
N VAL A 635 18.94 5.48 37.71
CA VAL A 635 17.86 5.48 38.70
C VAL A 635 16.62 4.83 38.12
N LEU A 636 16.09 3.81 38.79
CA LEU A 636 14.76 3.26 38.48
C LEU A 636 13.69 4.30 38.79
N LEU A 637 12.96 4.74 37.76
CA LEU A 637 11.79 5.59 37.94
C LEU A 637 10.56 4.75 38.27
N ALA A 638 10.30 3.73 37.45
CA ALA A 638 9.14 2.87 37.59
C ALA A 638 9.36 1.53 36.90
N LYS A 639 8.59 0.52 37.29
CA LYS A 639 8.51 -0.76 36.58
C LYS A 639 7.08 -1.27 36.51
N ASP A 640 6.84 -2.21 35.63
CA ASP A 640 5.66 -3.06 35.75
C ASP A 640 5.92 -4.16 36.80
N PHE A 641 4.90 -4.46 37.60
CA PHE A 641 4.94 -5.52 38.60
C PHE A 641 4.24 -6.79 38.12
N GLY A 642 3.60 -6.74 36.95
CA GLY A 642 3.09 -7.92 36.26
C GLY A 642 4.20 -8.86 35.81
N SER A 643 3.83 -10.12 35.56
CA SER A 643 4.68 -11.06 34.84
C SER A 643 4.30 -11.00 33.38
N LEU A 644 5.23 -10.57 32.54
CA LEU A 644 5.05 -10.47 31.09
C LEU A 644 6.38 -10.87 30.47
N ASP A 645 6.33 -11.83 29.55
CA ASP A 645 7.51 -12.31 28.86
C ASP A 645 7.81 -11.36 27.70
N CYS A 646 8.78 -10.46 27.90
CA CYS A 646 9.04 -9.39 26.95
C CYS A 646 9.69 -9.94 25.67
N PHE A 647 9.16 -9.53 24.53
CA PHE A 647 9.75 -9.78 23.21
C PHE A 647 10.54 -8.56 22.74
N ALA A 648 9.90 -7.38 22.68
CA ALA A 648 10.53 -6.12 22.33
C ALA A 648 9.89 -4.95 23.06
N THR A 649 10.65 -3.88 23.26
CA THR A 649 10.16 -2.62 23.81
C THR A 649 10.40 -1.48 22.84
N GLU A 650 9.67 -0.38 22.98
CA GLU A 650 9.99 0.90 22.33
C GLU A 650 9.24 2.07 22.99
N PHE A 651 9.70 3.30 22.76
CA PHE A 651 9.01 4.52 23.17
C PHE A 651 8.05 5.03 22.08
N LEU A 652 6.79 5.24 22.44
CA LEU A 652 5.81 5.94 21.61
C LEU A 652 5.77 7.43 21.99
N ILE A 653 6.05 8.31 21.03
CA ILE A 653 6.18 9.76 21.25
C ILE A 653 5.01 10.48 20.57
N ASP A 654 4.14 11.12 21.37
CA ASP A 654 3.07 12.01 20.90
C ASP A 654 3.27 13.42 21.45
N GLY A 655 4.02 14.23 20.71
CA GLY A 655 4.34 15.62 21.05
C GLY A 655 5.13 15.71 22.35
N SER A 656 4.44 16.03 23.45
CA SER A 656 5.01 16.14 24.80
C SER A 656 4.79 14.87 25.64
N THR A 657 3.95 13.96 25.19
CA THR A 657 3.65 12.71 25.90
C THR A 657 4.59 11.61 25.44
N LEU A 658 5.16 10.90 26.42
CA LEU A 658 6.04 9.76 26.21
C LEU A 658 5.39 8.52 26.82
N SER A 659 5.11 7.54 25.97
CA SER A 659 4.52 6.26 26.38
C SER A 659 5.51 5.13 26.15
N LEU A 660 5.39 4.07 26.95
CA LEU A 660 6.31 2.93 26.97
C LEU A 660 5.59 1.73 26.39
N LEU A 661 6.02 1.24 25.22
CA LEU A 661 5.40 0.12 24.54
C LEU A 661 6.19 -1.17 24.80
N VAL A 662 5.47 -2.28 24.97
CA VAL A 662 6.04 -3.64 25.02
C VAL A 662 5.23 -4.60 24.14
N SER A 663 5.91 -5.48 23.42
CA SER A 663 5.35 -6.70 22.83
C SER A 663 5.70 -7.91 23.69
N ASP A 664 4.79 -8.88 23.80
CA ASP A 664 4.98 -10.08 24.62
C ASP A 664 5.05 -11.37 23.81
N SER A 665 5.46 -12.47 24.47
CA SER A 665 5.47 -13.83 23.91
C SER A 665 4.08 -14.36 23.55
N ARG A 666 3.01 -13.68 23.96
CA ARG A 666 1.61 -14.04 23.70
C ARG A 666 1.01 -13.23 22.57
N ARG A 667 1.83 -12.49 21.81
CA ARG A 667 1.44 -11.70 20.63
C ARG A 667 0.54 -10.52 20.98
N ASN A 668 0.63 -10.03 22.21
CA ASN A 668 0.01 -8.78 22.61
C ASN A 668 1.01 -7.63 22.54
N ILE A 669 0.46 -6.43 22.40
CA ILE A 669 1.11 -5.17 22.68
C ILE A 669 0.44 -4.56 23.91
N GLN A 670 1.24 -4.00 24.81
CA GLN A 670 0.77 -3.14 25.89
C GLN A 670 1.50 -1.80 25.86
N ILE A 671 0.76 -0.73 26.13
CA ILE A 671 1.29 0.62 26.25
C ILE A 671 1.14 1.07 27.70
N PHE A 672 2.24 1.47 28.32
CA PHE A 672 2.31 1.98 29.68
C PHE A 672 2.60 3.48 29.69
N SER A 673 2.23 4.11 30.81
CA SER A 673 2.58 5.49 31.11
C SER A 673 3.23 5.59 32.48
N TYR A 674 4.20 6.51 32.59
CA TYR A 674 4.77 6.93 33.85
C TYR A 674 4.02 8.15 34.39
N SER A 675 3.26 7.97 35.48
CA SER A 675 2.47 9.05 36.09
C SER A 675 2.65 9.10 37.61
N PRO A 676 3.72 9.75 38.11
CA PRO A 676 4.05 9.75 39.54
C PRO A 676 3.04 10.49 40.43
N LYS A 677 2.22 11.37 39.82
CA LYS A 677 1.15 12.10 40.51
C LYS A 677 -0.10 11.24 40.73
N SER A 678 -0.26 10.12 40.01
CA SER A 678 -1.39 9.22 40.18
C SER A 678 -1.25 8.39 41.46
N VAL A 679 -2.35 8.18 42.19
CA VAL A 679 -2.35 7.30 43.37
C VAL A 679 -2.11 5.84 42.96
N GLU A 680 -2.59 5.44 41.80
CA GLU A 680 -2.46 4.07 41.27
C GLU A 680 -1.02 3.68 40.95
N SER A 681 -0.14 4.67 40.72
CA SER A 681 1.27 4.44 40.39
C SER A 681 2.14 4.20 41.61
N TRP A 682 1.55 4.14 42.82
CA TRP A 682 2.27 3.91 44.07
C TRP A 682 3.42 4.92 44.26
N LYS A 683 3.07 6.21 44.21
CA LYS A 683 4.04 7.33 44.26
C LYS A 683 5.05 7.28 43.10
N GLY A 684 4.64 6.79 41.94
CA GLY A 684 5.45 6.69 40.73
C GLY A 684 6.22 5.39 40.54
N GLN A 685 6.28 4.49 41.51
CA GLN A 685 7.05 3.25 41.37
C GLN A 685 6.45 2.26 40.35
N LYS A 686 5.14 2.31 40.14
CA LYS A 686 4.40 1.40 39.27
C LYS A 686 4.03 2.07 37.95
N LEU A 687 4.35 1.39 36.85
CA LEU A 687 3.89 1.75 35.51
C LEU A 687 2.38 1.45 35.36
N LEU A 688 1.67 2.37 34.71
CA LEU A 688 0.22 2.26 34.54
C LEU A 688 -0.12 1.85 33.10
N PRO A 689 -0.82 0.72 32.90
CA PRO A 689 -1.27 0.32 31.57
C PRO A 689 -2.29 1.34 31.04
N ARG A 690 -2.10 1.76 29.80
CA ARG A 690 -2.93 2.74 29.08
C ARG A 690 -3.69 2.13 27.93
N ALA A 691 -3.13 1.12 27.29
CA ALA A 691 -3.76 0.45 26.17
C ALA A 691 -3.21 -0.97 26.04
N GLU A 692 -4.06 -1.88 25.57
CA GLU A 692 -3.73 -3.28 25.31
C GLU A 692 -4.31 -3.67 23.96
N PHE A 693 -3.58 -4.47 23.19
CA PHE A 693 -4.03 -4.93 21.88
C PHE A 693 -3.40 -6.26 21.52
N HIS A 694 -4.20 -7.24 21.10
CA HIS A 694 -3.70 -8.51 20.57
C HIS A 694 -3.47 -8.41 19.06
N VAL A 695 -2.21 -8.52 18.64
CA VAL A 695 -1.81 -8.41 17.24
C VAL A 695 -2.05 -9.72 16.50
N GLY A 696 -1.79 -10.85 17.14
CA GLY A 696 -1.90 -12.18 16.53
C GLY A 696 -0.59 -12.76 16.02
N SER A 697 0.49 -11.96 15.99
CA SER A 697 1.85 -12.41 15.66
C SER A 697 2.90 -11.84 16.61
N HIS A 698 4.07 -12.49 16.67
CA HIS A 698 5.19 -12.06 17.50
C HIS A 698 5.90 -10.87 16.87
N ILE A 699 6.23 -9.87 17.69
CA ILE A 699 6.91 -8.65 17.25
C ILE A 699 8.30 -8.57 17.88
N PRO A 700 9.37 -8.90 17.15
CA PRO A 700 10.74 -8.88 17.66
C PRO A 700 11.38 -7.48 17.62
N LYS A 701 10.86 -6.55 16.81
CA LYS A 701 11.48 -5.23 16.65
C LYS A 701 10.49 -4.15 16.27
N PHE A 702 10.67 -2.98 16.88
CA PHE A 702 10.02 -1.73 16.50
C PHE A 702 11.06 -0.76 15.91
N LEU A 703 10.60 0.09 15.00
CA LEU A 703 11.32 1.19 14.40
C LEU A 703 10.47 2.46 14.56
N ARG A 704 11.04 3.47 15.23
CA ARG A 704 10.39 4.76 15.39
C ARG A 704 10.56 5.60 14.13
N LEU A 705 9.45 6.05 13.53
CA LEU A 705 9.46 6.91 12.34
C LEU A 705 8.66 8.19 12.60
N PRO A 706 9.17 9.36 12.20
CA PRO A 706 8.44 10.61 12.35
C PRO A 706 7.20 10.59 11.45
N MET A 707 6.04 10.95 12.00
CA MET A 707 4.80 11.05 11.24
C MET A 707 4.84 12.24 10.28
N LEU A 708 4.31 12.04 9.08
CA LEU A 708 4.17 13.12 8.10
C LEU A 708 3.10 14.12 8.56
N PRO A 709 3.30 15.42 8.31
CA PRO A 709 2.31 16.43 8.65
C PRO A 709 1.05 16.26 7.80
N THR A 710 -0.11 16.42 8.43
CA THR A 710 -1.42 16.44 7.76
C THR A 710 -2.09 17.79 8.00
N THR A 711 -3.10 18.11 7.19
CA THR A 711 -3.86 19.37 7.29
C THR A 711 -4.59 19.51 8.62
N THR A 712 -4.94 18.39 9.26
CA THR A 712 -5.71 18.33 10.51
C THR A 712 -4.85 18.22 11.77
N SER A 713 -3.61 17.72 11.68
CA SER A 713 -2.73 17.53 12.83
C SER A 713 -1.76 18.69 12.99
N THR A 714 -2.01 19.56 13.97
CA THR A 714 -1.12 20.69 14.31
C THR A 714 0.06 20.31 15.21
N ARG A 715 0.07 19.07 15.74
CA ARG A 715 1.13 18.66 16.68
C ARG A 715 2.40 18.27 15.94
N THR A 716 3.48 18.98 16.25
CA THR A 716 4.84 18.63 15.85
C THR A 716 5.39 17.51 16.72
N ASN A 717 6.41 16.80 16.24
CA ASN A 717 7.15 15.79 17.03
C ASN A 717 6.31 14.56 17.42
N ARG A 718 5.57 13.99 16.46
CA ARG A 718 4.87 12.71 16.59
C ARG A 718 5.65 11.61 15.89
N TYR A 719 5.79 10.48 16.55
CA TYR A 719 6.44 9.30 15.97
C TYR A 719 5.49 8.12 16.02
N SER A 720 5.41 7.41 14.90
CA SER A 720 4.79 6.10 14.84
C SER A 720 5.82 5.01 15.13
N LEU A 721 5.33 3.82 15.40
CA LEU A 721 6.13 2.61 15.60
C LEU A 721 5.83 1.64 14.47
N LEU A 722 6.70 1.59 13.46
CA LEU A 722 6.69 0.54 12.46
C LEU A 722 7.27 -0.74 13.08
N PHE A 723 6.68 -1.89 12.81
CA PHE A 723 7.18 -3.16 13.29
C PHE A 723 7.03 -4.26 12.27
N GLY A 724 7.98 -5.19 12.25
CA GLY A 724 7.87 -6.45 11.52
C GLY A 724 7.36 -7.54 12.46
N THR A 725 6.68 -8.54 11.91
CA THR A 725 6.22 -9.73 12.63
C THR A 725 6.99 -10.97 12.19
N LEU A 726 7.01 -12.03 13.00
CA LEU A 726 7.63 -13.31 12.61
C LEU A 726 6.89 -14.02 11.47
N ASP A 727 5.62 -13.68 11.22
CA ASP A 727 4.84 -14.21 10.10
C ASP A 727 5.09 -13.44 8.78
N GLY A 728 5.98 -12.44 8.77
CA GLY A 728 6.36 -11.68 7.58
C GLY A 728 5.47 -10.47 7.26
N SER A 729 4.50 -10.14 8.11
CA SER A 729 3.72 -8.89 8.01
C SER A 729 4.45 -7.69 8.61
N ILE A 730 4.14 -6.50 8.10
CA ILE A 730 4.58 -5.20 8.64
C ILE A 730 3.35 -4.48 9.19
N GLY A 731 3.44 -3.96 10.40
CA GLY A 731 2.37 -3.19 11.03
C GLY A 731 2.87 -1.87 11.59
N CYS A 732 1.93 -1.00 11.99
CA CYS A 732 2.24 0.31 12.54
C CYS A 732 1.36 0.63 13.76
N VAL A 733 1.96 1.18 14.81
CA VAL A 733 1.22 1.84 15.91
C VAL A 733 1.44 3.34 15.80
N ALA A 734 0.37 4.10 15.56
CA ALA A 734 0.41 5.55 15.47
C ALA A 734 -0.46 6.20 16.58
N PRO A 735 0.02 7.28 17.23
CA PRO A 735 -0.78 8.04 18.17
C PRO A 735 -1.89 8.83 17.44
N LEU A 736 -3.03 8.99 18.12
CA LEU A 736 -4.18 9.73 17.61
C LEU A 736 -4.54 10.89 18.55
N ASP A 737 -5.10 11.95 17.98
CA ASP A 737 -5.77 12.97 18.76
C ASP A 737 -7.03 12.41 19.43
N GLU A 738 -7.30 12.83 20.67
CA GLU A 738 -8.41 12.30 21.49
C GLU A 738 -9.76 12.37 20.76
N LEU A 739 -10.06 13.49 20.08
CA LEU A 739 -11.33 13.65 19.34
C LEU A 739 -11.43 12.66 18.17
N THR A 740 -10.34 12.48 17.41
CA THR A 740 -10.27 11.52 16.30
C THR A 740 -10.38 10.09 16.83
N PHE A 741 -9.66 9.76 17.90
CA PHE A 741 -9.74 8.46 18.57
C PHE A 741 -11.17 8.14 19.02
N ARG A 742 -11.87 9.07 19.70
CA ARG A 742 -13.25 8.84 20.17
C ARG A 742 -14.23 8.60 19.02
N ARG A 743 -14.07 9.35 17.93
CA ARG A 743 -14.88 9.19 16.71
C ARG A 743 -14.65 7.82 16.09
N LEU A 744 -13.39 7.44 15.86
CA LEU A 744 -13.03 6.15 15.26
C LEU A 744 -13.36 4.97 16.17
N GLN A 745 -13.21 5.10 17.49
CA GLN A 745 -13.63 4.09 18.45
C GLN A 745 -15.15 3.84 18.41
N SER A 746 -15.94 4.91 18.26
CA SER A 746 -17.39 4.79 18.13
C SER A 746 -17.78 4.13 16.81
N LEU A 747 -17.08 4.49 15.72
CA LEU A 747 -17.24 3.85 14.42
C LEU A 747 -16.90 2.35 14.48
N GLN A 748 -15.76 1.99 15.06
CA GLN A 748 -15.32 0.61 15.23
C GLN A 748 -16.39 -0.24 15.91
N LYS A 749 -16.98 0.24 17.00
CA LYS A 749 -18.05 -0.49 17.71
C LYS A 749 -19.24 -0.80 16.81
N LYS A 750 -19.60 0.11 15.91
CA LYS A 750 -20.69 -0.10 14.95
C LYS A 750 -20.29 -1.02 13.79
N LEU A 751 -19.04 -0.94 13.34
CA LEU A 751 -18.53 -1.80 12.26
C LEU A 751 -18.46 -3.28 12.65
N VAL A 752 -18.27 -3.60 13.93
CA VAL A 752 -18.33 -4.99 14.41
C VAL A 752 -19.66 -5.65 14.05
N ASP A 753 -20.77 -4.93 14.11
CA ASP A 753 -22.10 -5.48 13.80
C ASP A 753 -22.49 -5.25 12.33
N ALA A 754 -22.00 -4.18 11.70
CA ALA A 754 -22.38 -3.79 10.35
C ALA A 754 -21.63 -4.57 9.25
N VAL A 755 -20.40 -5.00 9.52
CA VAL A 755 -19.56 -5.68 8.53
C VAL A 755 -19.66 -7.21 8.70
N PRO A 756 -19.90 -7.98 7.63
CA PRO A 756 -19.81 -9.43 7.69
C PRO A 756 -18.34 -9.86 7.82
N HIS A 757 -18.01 -10.51 8.93
CA HIS A 757 -16.65 -10.99 9.19
C HIS A 757 -16.39 -12.36 8.57
N THR A 758 -15.18 -12.53 8.03
CA THR A 758 -14.73 -13.82 7.50
C THR A 758 -14.84 -14.91 8.57
N ALA A 759 -15.43 -16.04 8.20
CA ALA A 759 -15.71 -17.18 9.09
C ALA A 759 -16.54 -16.84 10.35
N GLY A 760 -17.24 -15.70 10.38
CA GLY A 760 -18.04 -15.29 11.54
C GLY A 760 -17.21 -14.94 12.79
N LEU A 761 -15.91 -14.69 12.63
CA LEU A 761 -15.02 -14.34 13.74
C LEU A 761 -15.35 -12.94 14.27
N ASN A 762 -15.33 -12.77 15.59
CA ASN A 762 -15.53 -11.46 16.21
C ASN A 762 -14.19 -10.72 16.36
N PRO A 763 -13.95 -9.62 15.60
CA PRO A 763 -12.69 -8.89 15.66
C PRO A 763 -12.42 -8.29 17.04
N ARG A 764 -13.46 -7.85 17.77
CA ARG A 764 -13.29 -7.30 19.12
C ARG A 764 -12.78 -8.35 20.10
N SER A 765 -13.32 -9.56 20.05
CA SER A 765 -12.85 -10.67 20.89
C SER A 765 -11.43 -11.13 20.52
N PHE A 766 -11.09 -11.05 19.23
CA PHE A 766 -9.74 -11.34 18.75
C PHE A 766 -8.71 -10.35 19.33
N ARG A 767 -8.98 -9.04 19.25
CA ARG A 767 -8.05 -7.97 19.71
C ARG A 767 -7.92 -7.81 21.23
N GLN A 768 -8.75 -8.48 22.03
CA GLN A 768 -8.60 -8.50 23.49
C GLN A 768 -7.31 -9.17 23.94
N PHE A 769 -6.69 -8.61 24.97
CA PHE A 769 -5.48 -9.12 25.60
C PHE A 769 -5.57 -10.61 25.97
N LYS A 770 -4.56 -11.39 25.62
CA LYS A 770 -4.50 -12.84 25.89
C LYS A 770 -3.66 -13.14 27.12
N ALA A 771 -4.33 -13.49 28.22
CA ALA A 771 -3.70 -13.82 29.50
C ALA A 771 -3.49 -15.33 29.76
N CYS A 772 -3.96 -16.22 28.86
CA CYS A 772 -3.80 -17.69 28.94
C CYS A 772 -4.04 -18.29 30.34
N GLY A 773 -5.14 -17.91 30.99
CA GLY A 773 -5.52 -18.45 32.31
C GLY A 773 -4.90 -17.73 33.51
N GLN A 774 -3.99 -16.78 33.31
CA GLN A 774 -3.52 -15.91 34.38
C GLN A 774 -4.56 -14.84 34.71
N THR A 775 -4.62 -14.46 35.99
CA THR A 775 -5.47 -13.35 36.44
C THR A 775 -5.00 -12.06 35.79
N HIS A 776 -5.80 -11.54 34.86
CA HIS A 776 -5.56 -10.26 34.21
C HIS A 776 -6.73 -9.34 34.47
N ARG A 777 -6.44 -8.13 34.94
CA ARG A 777 -7.46 -7.08 35.01
C ARG A 777 -7.44 -6.37 33.66
N PRO A 778 -8.53 -6.40 32.87
CA PRO A 778 -8.55 -5.77 31.56
C PRO A 778 -8.10 -4.31 31.65
N GLY A 779 -7.12 -3.94 30.83
CA GLY A 779 -6.67 -2.58 30.71
C GLY A 779 -7.67 -1.68 29.96
N PRO A 780 -7.39 -0.38 29.86
CA PRO A 780 -8.22 0.53 29.09
C PRO A 780 -8.20 0.18 27.59
N ASP A 781 -9.36 0.18 26.95
CA ASP A 781 -9.53 -0.05 25.51
C ASP A 781 -9.24 1.24 24.73
N ASN A 782 -7.95 1.56 24.58
CA ASN A 782 -7.45 2.81 23.98
C ASN A 782 -6.67 2.61 22.67
N ILE A 783 -6.90 1.50 21.97
CA ILE A 783 -6.36 1.26 20.62
C ILE A 783 -7.52 0.96 19.69
N VAL A 784 -7.51 1.56 18.50
CA VAL A 784 -8.46 1.25 17.42
C VAL A 784 -7.79 0.35 16.38
N ASP A 785 -8.57 -0.53 15.77
CA ASP A 785 -8.14 -1.46 14.74
C ASP A 785 -8.37 -0.85 13.35
N CYS A 786 -7.28 -0.37 12.73
CA CYS A 786 -7.34 0.22 11.40
C CYS A 786 -7.80 -0.77 10.33
N GLU A 787 -7.48 -2.07 10.45
CA GLU A 787 -7.93 -3.09 9.48
C GLU A 787 -9.46 -3.14 9.44
N LEU A 788 -10.11 -3.11 10.61
CA LEU A 788 -11.57 -3.04 10.68
C LEU A 788 -12.11 -1.68 10.22
N LEU A 789 -11.47 -0.57 10.57
CA LEU A 789 -11.93 0.76 10.18
C LEU A 789 -11.95 0.97 8.66
N PHE A 790 -10.97 0.44 7.92
CA PHE A 790 -10.95 0.55 6.46
C PHE A 790 -12.10 -0.22 5.76
N HIS A 791 -12.76 -1.17 6.45
CA HIS A 791 -13.97 -1.79 5.91
C HIS A 791 -15.14 -0.81 5.78
N TYR A 792 -15.12 0.32 6.49
CA TYR A 792 -16.12 1.38 6.32
C TYR A 792 -16.18 1.87 4.87
N GLU A 793 -15.04 1.98 4.20
CA GLU A 793 -14.97 2.44 2.81
C GLU A 793 -15.60 1.46 1.83
N MET A 794 -15.60 0.17 2.19
CA MET A 794 -16.17 -0.91 1.39
C MET A 794 -17.69 -1.05 1.54
N LEU A 795 -18.28 -0.42 2.55
CA LEU A 795 -19.74 -0.37 2.71
C LEU A 795 -20.39 0.43 1.59
N ALA A 796 -21.68 0.19 1.37
CA ALA A 796 -22.46 0.98 0.43
C ALA A 796 -22.62 2.42 0.93
N TYR A 797 -22.75 3.39 0.02
CA TYR A 797 -22.86 4.81 0.34
C TYR A 797 -23.95 5.12 1.38
N LYS A 798 -25.11 4.48 1.26
CA LYS A 798 -26.23 4.63 2.20
C LYS A 798 -25.86 4.13 3.61
N GLU A 799 -25.24 2.96 3.70
CA GLU A 799 -24.79 2.38 4.97
C GLU A 799 -23.72 3.25 5.63
N GLN A 800 -22.80 3.82 4.84
CA GLN A 800 -21.81 4.78 5.32
C GLN A 800 -22.49 6.01 5.96
N LEU A 801 -23.47 6.61 5.27
CA LEU A 801 -24.23 7.75 5.81
C LEU A 801 -25.00 7.38 7.08
N ASP A 802 -25.69 6.25 7.08
CA ASP A 802 -26.48 5.79 8.22
C ASP A 802 -25.60 5.56 9.45
N LEU A 803 -24.43 4.93 9.28
CA LEU A 803 -23.46 4.71 10.36
C LEU A 803 -22.84 6.02 10.85
N ALA A 804 -22.48 6.94 9.94
CA ALA A 804 -21.96 8.24 10.31
C ALA A 804 -22.98 9.04 11.15
N ASN A 805 -24.25 9.05 10.73
CA ASN A 805 -25.33 9.71 11.45
C ASN A 805 -25.56 9.08 12.83
N GLN A 806 -25.52 7.74 12.93
CA GLN A 806 -25.68 7.04 14.21
C GLN A 806 -24.62 7.37 15.25
N ILE A 807 -23.39 7.68 14.82
CA ILE A 807 -22.29 8.08 15.73
C ILE A 807 -22.20 9.61 15.90
N GLY A 808 -23.07 10.38 15.26
CA GLY A 808 -23.11 11.85 15.36
C GLY A 808 -21.99 12.55 14.59
N THR A 809 -21.57 12.01 13.45
CA THR A 809 -20.55 12.63 12.57
C THR A 809 -21.00 12.59 11.10
N THR A 810 -20.22 13.19 10.21
CA THR A 810 -20.45 13.11 8.76
C THR A 810 -19.53 12.07 8.10
N ARG A 811 -19.97 11.49 6.98
CA ARG A 811 -19.16 10.59 6.14
C ARG A 811 -17.85 11.25 5.72
N THR A 812 -17.89 12.52 5.30
CA THR A 812 -16.70 13.25 4.86
C THR A 812 -15.67 13.38 5.98
N GLN A 813 -16.11 13.61 7.22
CA GLN A 813 -15.20 13.70 8.36
C GLN A 813 -14.52 12.36 8.68
N ILE A 814 -15.25 11.24 8.57
CA ILE A 814 -14.68 9.90 8.76
C ILE A 814 -13.63 9.62 7.69
N LEU A 815 -13.97 9.79 6.41
CA LEU A 815 -13.05 9.54 5.29
C LEU A 815 -11.81 10.45 5.37
N SER A 816 -11.98 11.72 5.77
CA SER A 816 -10.86 12.62 6.05
C SER A 816 -9.95 12.06 7.15
N ASN A 817 -10.49 11.53 8.26
CA ASN A 817 -9.66 10.97 9.32
C ASN A 817 -8.93 9.69 8.91
N LEU A 818 -9.55 8.83 8.11
CA LEU A 818 -8.89 7.63 7.57
C LEU A 818 -7.77 8.01 6.59
N ASN A 819 -8.02 8.98 5.71
CA ASN A 819 -7.01 9.50 4.79
C ASN A 819 -5.85 10.19 5.53
N ASP A 820 -6.13 11.01 6.55
CA ASP A 820 -5.10 11.62 7.40
C ASP A 820 -4.21 10.57 8.05
N LEU A 821 -4.79 9.45 8.50
CA LEU A 821 -4.03 8.34 9.03
C LEU A 821 -3.09 7.76 7.97
N THR A 822 -3.61 7.38 6.80
CA THR A 822 -2.83 6.85 5.68
C THR A 822 -1.68 7.79 5.29
N ILE A 823 -1.93 9.09 5.21
CA ILE A 823 -0.91 10.11 4.88
C ILE A 823 0.15 10.19 5.98
N SER A 824 -0.29 10.35 7.22
CA SER A 824 0.62 10.55 8.36
C SER A 824 1.53 9.34 8.58
N THR A 825 1.10 8.15 8.15
CA THR A 825 1.84 6.89 8.20
C THR A 825 2.45 6.46 6.87
N GLY A 826 2.44 7.31 5.83
CA GLY A 826 3.06 7.06 4.54
C GLY A 826 4.58 7.22 4.61
N PHE A 827 5.27 6.36 5.34
CA PHE A 827 6.72 6.48 5.60
C PHE A 827 7.62 6.17 4.39
N LEU A 828 7.06 5.64 3.30
CA LEU A 828 7.77 5.13 2.14
C LEU A 828 7.15 5.58 0.82
#